data_AF-A0AA35UNN7-F1
#
_entry.id   AF-A0AA35UNN7-F1
#
_cell.length_a   1.000
_cell.length_b   1.000
_cell.length_c   1.000
_cell.angle_alpha   90.00
_cell.angle_beta   90.00
_cell.angle_gamma   90.00
#
_symmetry.space_group_name_H-M   'P 1'
#
loop_
_entity.id
_entity.type
_entity.pdbx_description
1 polymer ?
#
loop_
_entity_poly.entity_id
_entity_poly.type
_entity_poly.pdbx_seq_one_letter_code
_entity_poly.pdbx_strand_id
1 'polypeptide(L)'
;MIEAFRSPAWSWGLVLWWGLAAGGGTEVLDDFETLSGWTAEGSPGTRFELKQDGGFEGRGLRLDFEFAGGAGYVILRKHFELPLPENYAFSFRAKGAGPANTLEFKLLDPGAQNVWWHRREAKGLPAGWQLQAIRKSAIDFAWGPSGGAPLLALGGIEFALTAAAGGKGTLWLDDLRFERRDAVVDYRGQPKVSASSASGEDGAENALDGQTQTVWRSASMPARQWLRLDFGQRREYGGLVLAWEGECHARDYAVEVSDDGRRWRGVYRVADGNGRRDYLPLPEIESRYLRLELRKSACGKGYALRELTVKPPDFAASPNRLFEHIARNEARGAYPRYFRGEQTYWTLVGANGGHRKGLLGMDGALETERGGFTVEPFLYADGRLLGWNEGRLSQSLEQGDLPLPTVERDYGDLSLEVTGFAGKLGDAPLSLARYRVANRAVTARRLRLFLAVRPFQVNPPWQSLNMKGGVSPIHRIEASGRVLEVDGADALVAMNPPDGFGAAGFDQGDITDFLGESRLPPRTVASDSAGYASGAWRFDLELGPAAAREIFIAVPERKKGSSLAVETALKAEGETLGARLWQEAVGYWRQALAGPDFLLPESERDLVRSLRANLAYILVNRDGPALQPGSRTYARSWIRDGALMSSALLMLGRGEEVKRFLEWYARFQSADGAIPCCIDSRGPDSVPENDSHGEFVYTVAEYYRHTRDLEFVQALWPHIVAAMGHVDALRHQRMTEVYRSGEGRAFYGLMPASISHEGYASQPVHAFWDDFWTLRGIRDAVMLAKVLGDHAHAGSWSHMAAEFGGHLHAALQATMARKHIDYIPASADLGDIDPNAVAIMVSIAGEAGRLPQAALAKTLDDYLAHFRKRRDGNGDDGYTPYEVRLVEALVRLGRRDDAWEVLRSLLRDQRPQAWRQWAEVVWRNPEAPRFIGDMPHSWIGAEFIRSLRSCFAYEDDAEDSLVLAAGIPAEWLYNAASAEVGVRRLPTVHGLLDYGLRTEGAETLKLHIDGRLAVPPGGIRIRPPVARPIQAAKVNGTAVSGFTGAELRIEGVPAEVEIRY
;
A
#
# COMPACT_ATOMS: atom_id res chain seq x y z
N MET A 1 -14.32 22.05 -21.22
CA MET A 1 -14.42 22.51 -22.62
C MET A 1 -14.87 21.33 -23.46
N ILE A 2 -16.13 21.34 -23.89
CA ILE A 2 -16.77 20.37 -24.79
C ILE A 2 -17.11 21.15 -26.07
N GLU A 3 -17.06 20.47 -27.22
CA GLU A 3 -17.29 20.93 -28.61
C GLU A 3 -16.14 21.67 -29.31
N ALA A 4 -15.39 20.92 -30.14
CA ALA A 4 -15.05 21.32 -31.51
C ALA A 4 -14.20 20.24 -32.21
N PHE A 5 -14.83 19.26 -32.87
CA PHE A 5 -14.20 18.57 -34.00
C PHE A 5 -15.26 18.28 -35.07
N ARG A 6 -15.42 19.24 -35.98
CA ARG A 6 -16.01 19.03 -37.30
C ARG A 6 -14.88 18.59 -38.25
N SER A 7 -15.11 17.48 -38.91
CA SER A 7 -14.39 16.93 -40.06
C SER A 7 -14.15 17.95 -41.18
N PRO A 8 -13.06 17.78 -41.95
CA PRO A 8 -13.15 17.87 -43.41
C PRO A 8 -12.72 16.56 -44.08
N ALA A 9 -13.44 16.27 -45.16
CA ALA A 9 -13.35 15.10 -46.00
C ALA A 9 -11.96 14.94 -46.64
N TRP A 10 -11.42 13.72 -46.60
CA TRP A 10 -10.25 13.32 -47.37
C TRP A 10 -10.72 12.66 -48.67
N SER A 11 -10.26 13.24 -49.78
CA SER A 11 -10.43 12.75 -51.13
C SER A 11 -9.78 11.38 -51.33
N TRP A 12 -10.51 10.48 -51.96
CA TRP A 12 -10.10 9.12 -52.32
C TRP A 12 -8.95 9.13 -53.32
N GLY A 13 -7.74 8.76 -52.87
CA GLY A 13 -6.64 8.32 -53.70
C GLY A 13 -6.52 6.80 -53.58
N LEU A 14 -6.98 6.07 -54.60
CA LEU A 14 -6.71 4.64 -54.77
C LEU A 14 -5.20 4.42 -54.87
N VAL A 15 -4.58 3.91 -53.80
CA VAL A 15 -3.31 3.21 -53.88
C VAL A 15 -3.63 1.73 -53.78
N LEU A 16 -3.56 1.05 -54.92
CA LEU A 16 -3.59 -0.41 -55.05
C LEU A 16 -2.49 -1.02 -54.17
N TRP A 17 -2.87 -1.54 -53.00
CA TRP A 17 -2.06 -2.51 -52.27
C TRP A 17 -2.12 -3.83 -53.03
N TRP A 18 -1.04 -4.17 -53.72
CA TRP A 18 -0.80 -5.56 -54.11
C TRP A 18 -0.60 -6.37 -52.84
N GLY A 19 -1.51 -7.31 -52.60
CA GLY A 19 -1.44 -8.26 -51.51
C GLY A 19 -0.17 -9.10 -51.62
N LEU A 20 0.78 -8.82 -50.73
CA LEU A 20 1.68 -9.86 -50.24
C LEU A 20 0.91 -10.64 -49.18
N ALA A 21 0.74 -11.94 -49.43
CA ALA A 21 0.24 -12.88 -48.46
C ALA A 21 1.07 -12.73 -47.16
N ALA A 22 0.43 -12.30 -46.07
CA ALA A 22 1.00 -12.33 -44.74
C ALA A 22 1.06 -13.80 -44.29
N GLY A 23 2.14 -14.49 -44.66
CA GLY A 23 2.51 -15.73 -43.99
C GLY A 23 3.14 -15.39 -42.63
N GLY A 24 2.66 -16.00 -41.55
CA GLY A 24 3.30 -15.95 -40.24
C GLY A 24 4.75 -16.42 -40.36
N GLY A 25 5.68 -15.47 -40.28
CA GLY A 25 7.11 -15.69 -40.45
C GLY A 25 7.86 -15.33 -39.17
N THR A 26 8.74 -16.22 -38.73
CA THR A 26 9.69 -15.96 -37.64
C THR A 26 11.00 -15.45 -38.23
N GLU A 27 11.46 -14.29 -37.78
CA GLU A 27 12.75 -13.69 -38.15
C GLU A 27 13.70 -13.66 -36.96
N VAL A 28 15.00 -13.83 -37.20
CA VAL A 28 16.05 -13.66 -36.19
C VAL A 28 16.34 -12.16 -36.08
N LEU A 29 16.15 -11.59 -34.90
CA LEU A 29 16.50 -10.20 -34.61
C LEU A 29 17.96 -10.06 -34.17
N ASP A 30 18.47 -11.03 -33.40
CA ASP A 30 19.86 -11.09 -32.96
C ASP A 30 20.24 -12.54 -32.61
N ASP A 31 21.31 -13.04 -33.23
CA ASP A 31 21.89 -14.35 -32.93
C ASP A 31 22.97 -14.28 -31.83
N PHE A 32 23.31 -13.07 -31.35
CA PHE A 32 24.34 -12.80 -30.35
C PHE A 32 25.76 -13.26 -30.71
N GLU A 33 26.03 -13.54 -32.00
CA GLU A 33 27.36 -13.90 -32.52
C GLU A 33 28.36 -12.74 -32.46
N THR A 34 27.85 -11.51 -32.27
CA THR A 34 28.61 -10.29 -31.91
C THR A 34 27.85 -9.49 -30.85
N LEU A 35 28.55 -8.72 -30.01
CA LEU A 35 27.91 -7.77 -29.07
C LEU A 35 27.55 -6.42 -29.73
N SER A 36 27.59 -6.34 -31.06
CA SER A 36 27.44 -5.08 -31.79
C SER A 36 26.06 -4.46 -31.51
N GLY A 37 26.07 -3.22 -31.03
CA GLY A 37 24.86 -2.46 -30.69
C GLY A 37 24.27 -2.76 -29.30
N TRP A 38 24.83 -3.71 -28.54
CA TRP A 38 24.45 -3.93 -27.14
C TRP A 38 25.23 -2.99 -26.22
N THR A 39 24.50 -2.31 -25.34
CA THR A 39 25.03 -1.47 -24.25
C THR A 39 24.59 -2.02 -22.91
N ALA A 40 25.35 -1.76 -21.86
CA ALA A 40 25.03 -2.18 -20.50
C ALA A 40 25.18 -1.01 -19.52
N GLU A 41 24.17 -0.80 -18.69
CA GLU A 41 24.18 0.19 -17.62
C GLU A 41 23.77 -0.48 -16.29
N GLY A 42 24.26 0.04 -15.18
CA GLY A 42 23.91 -0.50 -13.85
C GLY A 42 23.76 0.61 -12.83
N SER A 43 22.99 0.33 -11.79
CA SER A 43 22.80 1.25 -10.66
C SER A 43 24.11 1.49 -9.89
N PRO A 44 24.25 2.60 -9.14
CA PRO A 44 25.36 2.78 -8.22
C PRO A 44 25.60 1.56 -7.32
N GLY A 45 26.86 1.15 -7.14
CA GLY A 45 27.23 -0.05 -6.37
C GLY A 45 27.14 -1.38 -7.12
N THR A 46 26.53 -1.42 -8.31
CA THR A 46 26.49 -2.64 -9.13
C THR A 46 27.76 -2.80 -9.96
N ARG A 47 28.38 -3.98 -9.92
CA ARG A 47 29.49 -4.35 -10.82
C ARG A 47 28.96 -5.29 -11.89
N PHE A 48 29.35 -5.07 -13.14
CA PHE A 48 28.96 -5.95 -14.23
C PHE A 48 30.01 -5.98 -15.35
N GLU A 49 29.97 -7.05 -16.14
CA GLU A 49 30.86 -7.21 -17.29
C GLU A 49 30.11 -7.93 -18.42
N LEU A 50 30.13 -7.33 -19.62
CA LEU A 50 29.51 -7.87 -20.82
C LEU A 50 30.56 -8.53 -21.71
N LYS A 51 30.35 -9.80 -22.09
CA LYS A 51 31.27 -10.62 -22.90
C LYS A 51 30.52 -11.50 -23.88
N GLN A 52 31.28 -12.07 -24.82
CA GLN A 52 30.83 -13.21 -25.60
C GLN A 52 31.32 -14.51 -24.98
N ASP A 53 30.51 -15.56 -25.06
CA ASP A 53 30.82 -16.90 -24.57
C ASP A 53 30.13 -17.95 -25.47
N GLY A 54 30.24 -19.24 -25.16
CA GLY A 54 29.52 -20.30 -25.89
C GLY A 54 27.99 -20.17 -25.79
N GLY A 55 27.32 -20.14 -26.94
CA GLY A 55 25.86 -20.04 -27.07
C GLY A 55 25.13 -21.38 -26.92
N PHE A 56 23.82 -21.37 -27.13
CA PHE A 56 23.02 -22.56 -27.44
C PHE A 56 23.42 -23.11 -28.81
N GLU A 57 23.63 -22.22 -29.79
CA GLU A 57 24.30 -22.48 -31.05
C GLU A 57 25.43 -21.43 -31.21
N GLY A 58 26.63 -21.83 -31.61
CA GLY A 58 27.75 -20.89 -31.82
C GLY A 58 28.14 -20.08 -30.57
N ARG A 59 28.11 -18.74 -30.66
CA ARG A 59 28.42 -17.81 -29.55
C ARG A 59 27.16 -17.09 -29.08
N GLY A 60 27.13 -16.75 -27.80
CA GLY A 60 26.05 -15.98 -27.19
C GLY A 60 26.58 -14.82 -26.34
N LEU A 61 25.64 -13.98 -25.89
CA LEU A 61 25.92 -12.87 -24.98
C LEU A 61 25.99 -13.41 -23.56
N ARG A 62 27.03 -13.01 -22.82
CA ARG A 62 27.21 -13.30 -21.40
C ARG A 62 27.30 -12.00 -20.61
N LEU A 63 26.47 -11.91 -19.58
CA LEU A 63 26.51 -10.84 -18.57
C LEU A 63 26.91 -11.45 -17.23
N ASP A 64 28.10 -11.10 -16.73
CA ASP A 64 28.48 -11.31 -15.32
C ASP A 64 28.04 -10.10 -14.49
N PHE A 65 27.44 -10.31 -13.32
CA PHE A 65 26.92 -9.24 -12.47
C PHE A 65 27.16 -9.50 -10.98
N GLU A 66 27.23 -8.42 -10.19
CA GLU A 66 27.32 -8.43 -8.73
C GLU A 66 26.61 -7.20 -8.13
N PHE A 67 25.57 -7.45 -7.33
CA PHE A 67 24.85 -6.42 -6.57
C PHE A 67 25.48 -6.26 -5.18
N ALA A 68 26.47 -5.37 -5.05
CA ALA A 68 27.16 -5.11 -3.78
C ALA A 68 26.26 -4.27 -2.84
N GLY A 69 25.38 -4.95 -2.09
CA GLY A 69 24.49 -4.30 -1.13
C GLY A 69 23.07 -4.86 -1.05
N GLY A 70 22.68 -5.81 -1.91
CA GLY A 70 21.35 -6.42 -1.90
C GLY A 70 20.29 -5.69 -2.74
N ALA A 71 20.51 -4.41 -3.07
CA ALA A 71 19.76 -3.65 -4.07
C ALA A 71 20.59 -3.44 -5.35
N GLY A 72 19.91 -3.11 -6.46
CA GLY A 72 20.54 -2.68 -7.71
C GLY A 72 19.95 -3.31 -8.96
N TYR A 73 20.43 -2.86 -10.13
CA TYR A 73 20.02 -3.40 -11.42
C TYR A 73 21.16 -3.35 -12.45
N VAL A 74 21.06 -4.20 -13.46
CA VAL A 74 21.82 -4.10 -14.72
C VAL A 74 20.84 -4.17 -15.88
N ILE A 75 20.95 -3.27 -16.84
CA ILE A 75 20.11 -3.22 -18.04
C ILE A 75 21.01 -3.40 -19.27
N LEU A 76 20.70 -4.40 -20.08
CA LEU A 76 21.26 -4.58 -21.42
C LEU A 76 20.29 -3.97 -22.42
N ARG A 77 20.75 -3.06 -23.29
CA ARG A 77 19.90 -2.38 -24.27
C ARG A 77 20.47 -2.47 -25.68
N LYS A 78 19.59 -2.70 -26.66
CA LYS A 78 19.87 -2.55 -28.09
C LYS A 78 18.70 -1.90 -28.81
N HIS A 79 19.01 -1.00 -29.75
CA HIS A 79 18.04 -0.29 -30.57
C HIS A 79 17.55 -1.16 -31.74
N PHE A 80 16.26 -1.06 -32.05
CA PHE A 80 15.62 -1.74 -33.18
C PHE A 80 14.68 -0.77 -33.88
N GLU A 81 14.52 -0.92 -35.20
CA GLU A 81 13.49 -0.23 -35.97
C GLU A 81 12.56 -1.28 -36.56
N LEU A 82 11.52 -1.64 -35.81
CA LEU A 82 10.63 -2.74 -36.20
C LEU A 82 9.16 -2.32 -36.04
N PRO A 83 8.40 -2.18 -37.15
CA PRO A 83 6.95 -2.04 -37.09
C PRO A 83 6.32 -3.29 -36.47
N LEU A 84 5.46 -3.10 -35.47
CA LEU A 84 4.78 -4.20 -34.80
C LEU A 84 3.37 -4.37 -35.38
N PRO A 85 2.98 -5.60 -35.80
CA PRO A 85 1.62 -5.90 -36.19
C PRO A 85 0.69 -5.91 -34.96
N GLU A 86 -0.62 -6.08 -35.20
CA GLU A 86 -1.59 -6.18 -34.11
C GLU A 86 -1.30 -7.34 -33.15
N ASN A 87 -0.68 -8.43 -33.61
CA ASN A 87 -0.29 -9.55 -32.77
C ASN A 87 1.10 -10.08 -33.14
N TYR A 88 1.89 -10.43 -32.13
CA TYR A 88 3.27 -10.86 -32.32
C TYR A 88 3.76 -11.68 -31.11
N ALA A 89 4.91 -12.32 -31.29
CA ALA A 89 5.66 -12.93 -30.20
C ALA A 89 7.15 -12.68 -30.35
N PHE A 90 7.86 -12.66 -29.21
CA PHE A 90 9.31 -12.71 -29.15
C PHE A 90 9.74 -14.04 -28.56
N SER A 91 10.87 -14.56 -29.00
CA SER A 91 11.49 -15.70 -28.33
C SER A 91 12.99 -15.57 -28.25
N PHE A 92 13.58 -16.05 -27.17
CA PHE A 92 15.03 -16.10 -26.99
C PHE A 92 15.43 -17.28 -26.11
N ARG A 93 16.67 -17.71 -26.20
CA ARG A 93 17.25 -18.72 -25.31
C ARG A 93 17.91 -18.02 -24.14
N ALA A 94 17.67 -18.51 -22.94
CA ALA A 94 18.33 -18.03 -21.74
C ALA A 94 18.88 -19.18 -20.90
N LYS A 95 20.03 -18.94 -20.28
CA LYS A 95 20.67 -19.78 -19.27
C LYS A 95 21.29 -18.86 -18.23
N GLY A 96 21.40 -19.27 -16.98
CA GLY A 96 22.15 -18.51 -15.99
C GLY A 96 22.40 -19.26 -14.69
N ALA A 97 23.17 -18.62 -13.83
CA ALA A 97 23.47 -19.07 -12.50
C ALA A 97 23.53 -17.87 -11.55
N GLY A 98 23.05 -18.04 -10.33
CA GLY A 98 23.05 -16.99 -9.31
C GLY A 98 21.80 -17.02 -8.44
N PRO A 99 21.69 -16.10 -7.47
CA PRO A 99 20.51 -15.93 -6.63
C PRO A 99 19.24 -15.64 -7.44
N ALA A 100 18.08 -15.82 -6.79
CA ALA A 100 16.77 -15.59 -7.38
C ALA A 100 16.48 -14.10 -7.59
N ASN A 101 17.08 -13.51 -8.62
CA ASN A 101 16.83 -12.15 -9.08
C ASN A 101 15.75 -12.13 -10.17
N THR A 102 15.20 -10.95 -10.43
CA THR A 102 14.14 -10.76 -11.43
C THR A 102 14.75 -10.49 -12.80
N LEU A 103 14.31 -11.24 -13.81
CA LEU A 103 14.64 -11.01 -15.21
C LEU A 103 13.46 -10.33 -15.91
N GLU A 104 13.70 -9.19 -16.52
CA GLU A 104 12.70 -8.37 -17.21
C GLU A 104 13.08 -8.28 -18.70
N PHE A 105 12.11 -8.53 -19.58
CA PHE A 105 12.21 -8.28 -21.00
C PHE A 105 11.37 -7.05 -21.33
N LYS A 106 12.01 -5.96 -21.77
CA LYS A 106 11.36 -4.67 -22.01
C LYS A 106 11.34 -4.32 -23.48
N LEU A 107 10.25 -3.70 -23.91
CA LEU A 107 10.07 -3.09 -25.22
C LEU A 107 9.94 -1.58 -25.04
N LEU A 108 10.73 -0.83 -25.79
CA LEU A 108 10.74 0.63 -25.81
C LEU A 108 10.04 1.12 -27.08
N ASP A 109 9.30 2.22 -26.99
CA ASP A 109 8.88 2.97 -28.16
C ASP A 109 10.06 3.71 -28.82
N PRO A 110 9.92 4.25 -30.06
CA PRO A 110 11.01 4.94 -30.75
C PRO A 110 11.58 6.14 -29.99
N GLY A 111 10.78 6.78 -29.13
CA GLY A 111 11.21 7.88 -28.27
C GLY A 111 11.85 7.44 -26.94
N ALA A 112 11.82 6.14 -26.62
CA ALA A 112 12.19 5.57 -25.31
C ALA A 112 11.50 6.25 -24.10
N GLN A 113 10.31 6.83 -24.34
CA GLN A 113 9.51 7.48 -23.30
C GLN A 113 8.48 6.53 -22.70
N ASN A 114 8.13 5.47 -23.45
CA ASN A 114 7.16 4.48 -23.04
C ASN A 114 7.80 3.09 -23.04
N VAL A 115 7.52 2.34 -21.97
CA VAL A 115 8.10 1.02 -21.73
C VAL A 115 6.98 0.01 -21.51
N TRP A 116 7.08 -1.13 -22.18
CA TRP A 116 6.30 -2.33 -21.92
C TRP A 116 7.23 -3.44 -21.46
N TRP A 117 6.74 -4.38 -20.67
CA TRP A 117 7.57 -5.42 -20.09
C TRP A 117 6.88 -6.77 -19.92
N HIS A 118 7.70 -7.81 -19.89
CA HIS A 118 7.38 -9.12 -19.34
C HIS A 118 8.39 -9.44 -18.25
N ARG A 119 7.91 -9.86 -17.07
CA ARG A 119 8.76 -10.06 -15.88
C ARG A 119 8.71 -11.50 -15.38
N ARG A 120 9.88 -12.09 -15.18
CA ARG A 120 10.07 -13.35 -14.44
C ARG A 120 10.59 -13.03 -13.04
N GLU A 121 9.66 -12.68 -12.15
CA GLU A 121 9.95 -12.27 -10.77
C GLU A 121 10.57 -13.41 -9.95
N ALA A 122 11.75 -13.18 -9.37
CA ALA A 122 12.39 -13.98 -8.33
C ALA A 122 12.35 -15.52 -8.50
N LYS A 123 12.32 -16.04 -9.74
CA LYS A 123 12.27 -17.49 -10.03
C LYS A 123 13.63 -18.14 -10.27
N GLY A 124 14.72 -17.38 -10.12
CA GLY A 124 16.08 -17.83 -10.46
C GLY A 124 16.32 -17.95 -11.95
N LEU A 125 17.58 -17.81 -12.37
CA LEU A 125 17.96 -18.00 -13.77
C LEU A 125 17.94 -19.49 -14.13
N PRO A 126 17.51 -19.87 -15.35
CA PRO A 126 17.43 -21.27 -15.75
C PRO A 126 18.83 -21.90 -15.82
N ALA A 127 19.04 -23.02 -15.09
CA ALA A 127 20.36 -23.66 -15.00
C ALA A 127 20.90 -24.18 -16.35
N GLY A 128 20.02 -24.44 -17.31
CA GLY A 128 20.36 -24.83 -18.68
C GLY A 128 19.61 -23.97 -19.71
N TRP A 129 20.01 -24.07 -20.98
CA TRP A 129 19.37 -23.33 -22.07
C TRP A 129 17.88 -23.65 -22.18
N GLN A 130 17.05 -22.65 -21.95
CA GLN A 130 15.59 -22.74 -22.08
C GLN A 130 15.09 -21.70 -23.07
N LEU A 131 14.20 -22.13 -23.98
CA LEU A 131 13.46 -21.21 -24.83
C LEU A 131 12.46 -20.43 -23.99
N GLN A 132 12.58 -19.11 -24.02
CA GLN A 132 11.60 -18.16 -23.53
C GLN A 132 10.76 -17.74 -24.73
N ALA A 133 9.44 -17.87 -24.65
CA ALA A 133 8.52 -17.41 -25.69
C ALA A 133 7.52 -16.45 -25.03
N ILE A 134 7.51 -15.20 -25.46
CA ILE A 134 6.74 -14.10 -24.90
C ILE A 134 5.79 -13.59 -25.97
N ARG A 135 4.51 -13.90 -25.83
CA ARG A 135 3.45 -13.39 -26.72
C ARG A 135 3.06 -11.97 -26.32
N LYS A 136 2.47 -11.21 -27.24
CA LYS A 136 1.88 -9.89 -26.96
C LYS A 136 0.97 -9.90 -25.72
N SER A 137 0.16 -10.95 -25.55
CA SER A 137 -0.75 -11.10 -24.42
C SER A 137 -0.07 -11.20 -23.04
N ALA A 138 1.23 -11.49 -23.00
CA ALA A 138 2.02 -11.59 -21.78
C ALA A 138 2.90 -10.34 -21.51
N ILE A 139 2.72 -9.27 -22.30
CA ILE A 139 3.48 -8.03 -22.21
C ILE A 139 2.57 -6.92 -21.66
N ASP A 140 2.91 -6.41 -20.48
CA ASP A 140 2.18 -5.34 -19.82
C ASP A 140 2.80 -3.99 -20.11
N PHE A 141 2.01 -2.92 -20.07
CA PHE A 141 2.55 -1.57 -19.99
C PHE A 141 3.27 -1.38 -18.65
N ALA A 142 4.48 -0.83 -18.68
CA ALA A 142 5.29 -0.59 -17.50
C ALA A 142 5.12 0.86 -17.01
N TRP A 143 5.54 1.83 -17.82
CA TRP A 143 5.40 3.26 -17.54
C TRP A 143 5.60 4.10 -18.81
N GLY A 144 5.17 5.36 -18.76
CA GLY A 144 5.33 6.35 -19.82
C GLY A 144 4.11 7.25 -20.00
N PRO A 145 4.25 8.37 -20.73
CA PRO A 145 3.18 9.36 -20.89
C PRO A 145 1.99 8.86 -21.73
N SER A 146 2.13 7.75 -22.47
CA SER A 146 1.04 7.20 -23.30
C SER A 146 -0.11 6.57 -22.50
N GLY A 147 0.10 6.29 -21.20
CA GLY A 147 -0.91 5.63 -20.36
C GLY A 147 -1.32 4.23 -20.84
N GLY A 148 -0.43 3.51 -21.54
CA GLY A 148 -0.67 2.14 -21.99
C GLY A 148 -1.31 2.00 -23.38
N ALA A 149 -1.22 3.03 -24.22
CA ALA A 149 -1.58 2.90 -25.64
C ALA A 149 -0.83 1.72 -26.30
N PRO A 150 -1.36 1.08 -27.35
CA PRO A 150 -0.66 -0.02 -28.01
C PRO A 150 0.71 0.39 -28.59
N LEU A 151 1.74 -0.43 -28.39
CA LEU A 151 3.06 -0.25 -29.02
C LEU A 151 2.97 -0.62 -30.51
N LEU A 152 3.05 0.40 -31.38
CA LEU A 152 2.93 0.22 -32.84
C LEU A 152 4.27 0.02 -33.55
N ALA A 153 5.37 0.48 -32.95
CA ALA A 153 6.71 0.30 -33.48
C ALA A 153 7.69 0.15 -32.32
N LEU A 154 8.58 -0.81 -32.45
CA LEU A 154 9.66 -1.06 -31.50
C LEU A 154 10.81 -0.10 -31.80
N GLY A 155 11.25 0.64 -30.77
CA GLY A 155 12.47 1.44 -30.77
C GLY A 155 13.65 0.75 -30.08
N GLY A 156 13.40 -0.20 -29.18
CA GLY A 156 14.48 -0.90 -28.51
C GLY A 156 14.02 -2.05 -27.63
N ILE A 157 14.94 -2.98 -27.38
CA ILE A 157 14.73 -4.08 -26.45
C ILE A 157 15.71 -3.93 -25.30
N GLU A 158 15.21 -4.18 -24.10
CA GLU A 158 16.07 -4.34 -22.93
C GLU A 158 15.90 -5.70 -22.26
N PHE A 159 17.03 -6.23 -21.78
CA PHE A 159 17.07 -7.29 -20.78
C PHE A 159 17.55 -6.67 -19.47
N ALA A 160 16.66 -6.50 -18.51
CA ALA A 160 17.01 -5.98 -17.20
C ALA A 160 17.08 -7.11 -16.17
N LEU A 161 18.14 -7.11 -15.37
CA LEU A 161 18.27 -7.94 -14.19
C LEU A 161 18.20 -7.04 -12.96
N THR A 162 17.16 -7.21 -12.16
CA THR A 162 16.90 -6.40 -10.96
C THR A 162 17.08 -7.25 -9.70
N ALA A 163 17.78 -6.70 -8.71
CA ALA A 163 18.07 -7.39 -7.46
C ALA A 163 16.78 -7.66 -6.67
N ALA A 164 16.53 -8.95 -6.40
CA ALA A 164 15.53 -9.39 -5.45
C ALA A 164 16.21 -10.11 -4.27
N ALA A 165 17.05 -11.10 -4.57
CA ALA A 165 17.96 -11.72 -3.60
C ALA A 165 19.35 -11.06 -3.58
N GLY A 166 19.69 -10.25 -4.58
CA GLY A 166 21.00 -9.61 -4.73
C GLY A 166 22.10 -10.60 -5.15
N GLY A 167 23.32 -10.35 -4.70
CA GLY A 167 24.47 -11.24 -4.88
C GLY A 167 25.08 -11.25 -6.29
N LYS A 168 25.91 -12.26 -6.55
CA LYS A 168 26.68 -12.44 -7.79
C LYS A 168 26.07 -13.53 -8.67
N GLY A 169 26.10 -13.33 -9.98
CA GLY A 169 25.71 -14.37 -10.94
C GLY A 169 26.12 -14.07 -12.37
N THR A 170 25.62 -14.90 -13.28
CA THR A 170 25.84 -14.80 -14.73
C THR A 170 24.56 -15.14 -15.49
N LEU A 171 24.26 -14.34 -16.51
CA LEU A 171 23.17 -14.56 -17.48
C LEU A 171 23.77 -14.75 -18.87
N TRP A 172 23.30 -15.77 -19.59
CA TRP A 172 23.54 -15.98 -21.01
C TRP A 172 22.26 -15.82 -21.81
N LEU A 173 22.35 -15.14 -22.95
CA LEU A 173 21.27 -14.92 -23.91
C LEU A 173 21.73 -15.35 -25.30
N ASP A 174 20.81 -15.94 -26.06
CA ASP A 174 21.05 -16.40 -27.42
C ASP A 174 19.73 -16.43 -28.24
N ASP A 175 19.82 -16.45 -29.57
CA ASP A 175 18.72 -16.70 -30.52
C ASP A 175 17.46 -15.84 -30.31
N LEU A 176 17.61 -14.51 -30.27
CA LEU A 176 16.49 -13.58 -30.17
C LEU A 176 15.75 -13.49 -31.52
N ARG A 177 14.48 -13.88 -31.50
CA ARG A 177 13.59 -13.94 -32.67
C ARG A 177 12.31 -13.15 -32.45
N PHE A 178 11.73 -12.71 -33.55
CA PHE A 178 10.43 -12.08 -33.64
C PHE A 178 9.52 -12.89 -34.56
N GLU A 179 8.31 -13.13 -34.13
CA GLU A 179 7.26 -13.82 -34.89
C GLU A 179 6.12 -12.84 -35.18
N ARG A 180 5.89 -12.56 -36.46
CA ARG A 180 4.65 -11.88 -36.89
C ARG A 180 3.50 -12.87 -36.81
N ARG A 181 2.44 -12.49 -36.12
CA ARG A 181 1.25 -13.34 -35.93
C ARG A 181 0.02 -12.64 -36.49
N ASP A 182 -0.93 -13.46 -36.93
CA ASP A 182 -2.25 -12.95 -37.30
C ASP A 182 -2.91 -12.34 -36.07
N ALA A 183 -3.73 -11.30 -36.29
CA ALA A 183 -4.52 -10.68 -35.24
C ALA A 183 -5.31 -11.76 -34.47
N VAL A 184 -5.42 -11.61 -33.16
CA VAL A 184 -6.25 -12.52 -32.35
C VAL A 184 -7.71 -12.28 -32.74
N VAL A 185 -8.28 -13.18 -33.53
CA VAL A 185 -9.70 -13.14 -33.88
C VAL A 185 -10.45 -14.04 -32.90
N ASP A 186 -11.54 -13.53 -32.32
CA ASP A 186 -12.46 -14.34 -31.52
C ASP A 186 -12.89 -15.57 -32.31
N TYR A 187 -12.72 -16.75 -31.71
CA TYR A 187 -13.16 -17.98 -32.34
C TYR A 187 -14.69 -17.98 -32.46
N ARG A 188 -15.19 -17.79 -33.69
CA ARG A 188 -16.63 -17.82 -34.02
C ARG A 188 -17.11 -19.15 -34.61
N GLY A 189 -16.20 -20.12 -34.75
CA GLY A 189 -16.54 -21.47 -35.21
C GLY A 189 -17.30 -22.26 -34.14
N GLN A 190 -17.89 -23.39 -34.54
CA GLN A 190 -18.33 -24.42 -33.61
C GLN A 190 -17.30 -25.56 -33.62
N PRO A 191 -16.69 -25.92 -32.47
CA PRO A 191 -15.75 -27.03 -32.44
C PRO A 191 -16.48 -28.35 -32.75
N LYS A 192 -15.85 -29.22 -33.54
CA LYS A 192 -16.38 -30.57 -33.74
C LYS A 192 -16.05 -31.41 -32.51
N VAL A 193 -17.06 -32.03 -31.91
CA VAL A 193 -16.88 -32.91 -30.75
C VAL A 193 -17.05 -34.38 -31.13
N SER A 194 -16.26 -35.23 -30.49
CA SER A 194 -16.31 -36.68 -30.64
C SER A 194 -15.96 -37.33 -29.31
N ALA A 195 -16.50 -38.51 -29.04
CA ALA A 195 -16.20 -39.28 -27.84
C ALA A 195 -15.76 -40.71 -28.18
N SER A 196 -15.10 -41.38 -27.24
CA SER A 196 -14.78 -42.81 -27.36
C SER A 196 -16.04 -43.70 -27.42
N SER A 197 -17.14 -43.24 -26.81
CA SER A 197 -18.43 -43.92 -26.81
C SER A 197 -19.57 -42.96 -26.40
N ALA A 198 -20.82 -43.36 -26.61
CA ALA A 198 -22.02 -42.67 -26.15
C ALA A 198 -23.10 -43.69 -25.74
N SER A 199 -24.10 -43.26 -24.97
CA SER A 199 -25.25 -44.08 -24.55
C SER A 199 -26.55 -43.50 -25.11
N GLY A 200 -27.22 -44.21 -26.01
CA GLY A 200 -28.51 -43.77 -26.58
C GLY A 200 -28.40 -42.41 -27.29
N GLU A 201 -29.30 -41.49 -26.96
CA GLU A 201 -29.36 -40.11 -27.48
C GLU A 201 -28.43 -39.14 -26.72
N ASP A 202 -27.70 -39.61 -25.70
CA ASP A 202 -26.77 -38.81 -24.90
C ASP A 202 -25.39 -38.70 -25.59
N GLY A 203 -25.40 -38.18 -26.82
CA GLY A 203 -24.24 -38.01 -27.71
C GLY A 203 -23.20 -37.00 -27.20
N ALA A 204 -22.04 -36.96 -27.86
CA ALA A 204 -20.92 -36.10 -27.45
C ALA A 204 -21.21 -34.60 -27.65
N GLU A 205 -22.09 -34.28 -28.60
CA GLU A 205 -22.63 -32.97 -28.92
C GLU A 205 -23.34 -32.30 -27.74
N ASN A 206 -23.98 -33.09 -26.88
CA ASN A 206 -24.69 -32.58 -25.70
C ASN A 206 -23.74 -31.93 -24.68
N ALA A 207 -22.44 -32.25 -24.72
CA ALA A 207 -21.47 -31.61 -23.84
C ALA A 207 -21.02 -30.21 -24.33
N LEU A 208 -21.45 -29.75 -25.51
CA LEU A 208 -21.03 -28.47 -26.13
C LEU A 208 -22.20 -27.66 -26.71
N ASP A 209 -23.45 -28.02 -26.42
CA ASP A 209 -24.63 -27.37 -26.98
C ASP A 209 -25.04 -26.10 -26.20
N GLY A 210 -24.36 -25.81 -25.08
CA GLY A 210 -24.64 -24.66 -24.22
C GLY A 210 -25.90 -24.83 -23.35
N GLN A 211 -26.47 -26.03 -23.28
CA GLN A 211 -27.71 -26.32 -22.55
C GLN A 211 -27.41 -27.17 -21.31
N THR A 212 -27.60 -26.59 -20.12
CA THR A 212 -27.34 -27.30 -18.85
C THR A 212 -28.34 -28.43 -18.52
N GLN A 213 -29.28 -28.73 -19.41
CA GLN A 213 -30.28 -29.78 -19.26
C GLN A 213 -29.96 -31.04 -20.08
N THR A 214 -29.11 -30.93 -21.09
CA THR A 214 -28.63 -32.06 -21.88
C THR A 214 -27.38 -32.65 -21.22
N VAL A 215 -27.04 -33.89 -21.57
CA VAL A 215 -25.91 -34.60 -21.00
C VAL A 215 -25.27 -35.50 -22.04
N TRP A 216 -23.93 -35.53 -22.08
CA TRP A 216 -23.20 -36.62 -22.71
C TRP A 216 -23.03 -37.75 -21.71
N ARG A 217 -23.44 -38.96 -22.08
CA ARG A 217 -23.18 -40.18 -21.30
C ARG A 217 -22.33 -41.13 -22.10
N SER A 218 -21.22 -41.53 -21.51
CA SER A 218 -20.38 -42.57 -22.09
C SER A 218 -21.03 -43.95 -21.94
N ALA A 219 -20.64 -44.91 -22.78
CA ALA A 219 -21.04 -46.30 -22.62
C ALA A 219 -20.62 -46.85 -21.24
N SER A 220 -21.46 -47.72 -20.69
CA SER A 220 -21.28 -48.31 -19.36
C SER A 220 -20.17 -49.38 -19.36
N MET A 221 -18.91 -48.96 -19.36
CA MET A 221 -17.74 -49.83 -19.22
C MET A 221 -16.67 -49.27 -18.25
N PRO A 222 -15.99 -50.15 -17.47
CA PRO A 222 -14.91 -49.76 -16.55
C PRO A 222 -13.56 -49.61 -17.28
N ALA A 223 -13.54 -48.79 -18.34
CA ALA A 223 -12.36 -48.52 -19.16
C ALA A 223 -12.04 -47.02 -19.22
N ARG A 224 -10.84 -46.69 -19.70
CA ARG A 224 -10.51 -45.30 -20.06
C ARG A 224 -11.37 -44.85 -21.23
N GLN A 225 -11.87 -43.63 -21.16
CA GLN A 225 -12.74 -43.04 -22.16
C GLN A 225 -12.29 -41.61 -22.45
N TRP A 226 -12.70 -41.04 -23.58
CA TRP A 226 -12.29 -39.69 -23.92
C TRP A 226 -13.40 -38.89 -24.59
N LEU A 227 -13.32 -37.57 -24.44
CA LEU A 227 -14.11 -36.57 -25.15
C LEU A 227 -13.12 -35.61 -25.83
N ARG A 228 -13.26 -35.37 -27.14
CA ARG A 228 -12.30 -34.64 -27.97
C ARG A 228 -12.99 -33.55 -28.77
N LEU A 229 -12.39 -32.36 -28.76
CA LEU A 229 -12.72 -31.19 -29.57
C LEU A 229 -11.68 -31.01 -30.70
N ASP A 230 -12.15 -30.75 -31.92
CA ASP A 230 -11.37 -30.20 -33.04
C ASP A 230 -11.89 -28.79 -33.36
N PHE A 231 -11.06 -27.78 -33.13
CA PHE A 231 -11.41 -26.38 -33.42
C PHE A 231 -11.39 -26.08 -34.93
N GLY A 232 -10.83 -26.97 -35.76
CA GLY A 232 -10.64 -26.78 -37.21
C GLY A 232 -9.41 -25.94 -37.55
N GLN A 233 -8.97 -25.09 -36.62
CA GLN A 233 -7.79 -24.24 -36.70
C GLN A 233 -7.10 -24.17 -35.33
N ARG A 234 -5.87 -23.64 -35.28
CA ARG A 234 -5.23 -23.35 -33.99
C ARG A 234 -6.01 -22.25 -33.27
N ARG A 235 -6.27 -22.46 -31.99
CA ARG A 235 -7.06 -21.57 -31.14
C ARG A 235 -6.34 -21.37 -29.81
N GLU A 236 -6.24 -20.12 -29.40
CA GLU A 236 -5.81 -19.75 -28.04
C GLU A 236 -7.01 -19.74 -27.09
N TYR A 237 -6.81 -20.19 -25.85
CA TYR A 237 -7.81 -20.22 -24.79
C TYR A 237 -7.14 -20.22 -23.42
N GLY A 238 -7.84 -19.74 -22.40
CA GLY A 238 -7.29 -19.57 -21.05
C GLY A 238 -7.71 -20.64 -20.05
N GLY A 239 -8.66 -21.50 -20.41
CA GLY A 239 -9.13 -22.55 -19.51
C GLY A 239 -10.37 -23.30 -20.00
N LEU A 240 -10.81 -24.25 -19.18
CA LEU A 240 -12.07 -24.98 -19.35
C LEU A 240 -12.94 -24.83 -18.11
N VAL A 241 -14.25 -24.92 -18.29
CA VAL A 241 -15.21 -25.16 -17.20
C VAL A 241 -16.00 -26.42 -17.53
N LEU A 242 -15.97 -27.40 -16.63
CA LEU A 242 -16.69 -28.66 -16.79
C LEU A 242 -17.84 -28.71 -15.79
N ALA A 243 -19.05 -29.06 -16.23
CA ALA A 243 -20.19 -29.33 -15.35
C ALA A 243 -20.55 -30.81 -15.43
N TRP A 244 -20.20 -31.57 -14.39
CA TRP A 244 -20.49 -33.01 -14.33
C TRP A 244 -21.95 -33.31 -13.99
N GLU A 245 -22.39 -34.53 -14.31
CA GLU A 245 -23.74 -35.01 -13.99
C GLU A 245 -23.75 -36.20 -13.03
N GLY A 246 -24.47 -36.06 -11.92
CA GLY A 246 -24.79 -37.14 -10.98
C GLY A 246 -23.58 -37.91 -10.46
N GLU A 247 -23.78 -39.19 -10.14
CA GLU A 247 -22.75 -40.05 -9.52
C GLU A 247 -21.72 -40.62 -10.49
N CYS A 248 -21.89 -40.40 -11.80
CA CYS A 248 -20.99 -40.92 -12.84
C CYS A 248 -20.02 -39.85 -13.36
N HIS A 249 -19.53 -38.95 -12.51
CA HIS A 249 -18.49 -37.99 -12.89
C HIS A 249 -17.10 -38.64 -12.98
N ALA A 250 -16.14 -37.94 -13.59
CA ALA A 250 -14.74 -38.34 -13.58
C ALA A 250 -14.04 -37.94 -12.28
N ARG A 251 -13.41 -38.90 -11.61
CA ARG A 251 -12.55 -38.68 -10.42
C ARG A 251 -11.08 -38.51 -10.76
N ASP A 252 -10.59 -39.15 -11.82
CA ASP A 252 -9.23 -38.94 -12.36
C ASP A 252 -9.36 -38.75 -13.86
N TYR A 253 -8.88 -37.61 -14.34
CA TYR A 253 -8.85 -37.28 -15.75
C TYR A 253 -7.74 -36.29 -16.08
N ALA A 254 -7.34 -36.25 -17.35
CA ALA A 254 -6.34 -35.31 -17.84
C ALA A 254 -6.88 -34.49 -19.01
N VAL A 255 -6.45 -33.24 -19.10
CA VAL A 255 -6.63 -32.40 -20.29
C VAL A 255 -5.37 -32.54 -21.14
N GLU A 256 -5.56 -32.89 -22.40
CA GLU A 256 -4.49 -33.07 -23.36
C GLU A 256 -4.76 -32.22 -24.61
N VAL A 257 -3.69 -31.68 -25.20
CA VAL A 257 -3.77 -30.86 -26.41
C VAL A 257 -2.90 -31.43 -27.52
N SER A 258 -3.26 -31.14 -28.77
CA SER A 258 -2.53 -31.58 -29.96
C SER A 258 -2.72 -30.61 -31.12
N ASP A 259 -1.69 -30.48 -31.96
CA ASP A 259 -1.79 -29.74 -33.24
C ASP A 259 -2.20 -30.66 -34.40
N ASP A 260 -1.88 -31.95 -34.33
CA ASP A 260 -2.07 -32.93 -35.42
C ASP A 260 -3.15 -34.00 -35.12
N GLY A 261 -3.66 -34.04 -33.89
CA GLY A 261 -4.63 -35.02 -33.40
C GLY A 261 -4.04 -36.41 -33.12
N ARG A 262 -2.71 -36.57 -33.26
CA ARG A 262 -1.97 -37.84 -33.10
C ARG A 262 -1.02 -37.79 -31.92
N ARG A 263 -0.24 -36.72 -31.80
CA ARG A 263 0.69 -36.49 -30.68
C ARG A 263 0.03 -35.61 -29.65
N TRP A 264 -0.19 -36.16 -28.47
CA TRP A 264 -0.91 -35.51 -27.38
C TRP A 264 0.05 -35.11 -26.27
N ARG A 265 -0.12 -33.89 -25.77
CA ARG A 265 0.60 -33.34 -24.61
C ARG A 265 -0.39 -33.07 -23.50
N GLY A 266 -0.18 -33.66 -22.33
CA GLY A 266 -0.94 -33.32 -21.12
C GLY A 266 -0.65 -31.89 -20.67
N VAL A 267 -1.69 -31.12 -20.37
CA VAL A 267 -1.61 -29.73 -19.91
C VAL A 267 -2.24 -29.52 -18.53
N TYR A 268 -3.12 -30.44 -18.10
CA TYR A 268 -3.73 -30.42 -16.78
C TYR A 268 -4.12 -31.82 -16.34
N ARG A 269 -4.17 -32.09 -15.04
CA ARG A 269 -4.68 -33.35 -14.49
C ARG A 269 -5.44 -33.09 -13.20
N VAL A 270 -6.66 -33.62 -13.13
CA VAL A 270 -7.47 -33.66 -11.92
C VAL A 270 -7.34 -35.03 -11.28
N ALA A 271 -7.10 -35.03 -9.97
CA ALA A 271 -7.15 -36.22 -9.12
C ALA A 271 -8.14 -35.99 -7.98
N ASP A 272 -9.04 -36.96 -7.78
CA ASP A 272 -10.14 -36.92 -6.81
C ASP A 272 -11.20 -35.84 -7.06
N GLY A 273 -11.60 -35.67 -8.33
CA GLY A 273 -12.70 -34.77 -8.72
C GLY A 273 -14.01 -35.05 -7.96
N ASN A 274 -14.71 -33.98 -7.60
CA ASN A 274 -15.88 -34.02 -6.72
C ASN A 274 -17.22 -34.15 -7.45
N GLY A 275 -17.22 -34.06 -8.78
CA GLY A 275 -18.42 -34.20 -9.62
C GLY A 275 -19.31 -32.97 -9.67
N ARG A 276 -18.80 -31.82 -9.24
CA ARG A 276 -19.47 -30.53 -9.36
C ARG A 276 -18.99 -29.81 -10.63
N ARG A 277 -18.84 -28.49 -10.53
CA ARG A 277 -18.24 -27.68 -11.57
C ARG A 277 -16.73 -27.61 -11.34
N ASP A 278 -15.96 -28.04 -12.33
CA ASP A 278 -14.50 -27.94 -12.30
C ASP A 278 -14.06 -26.73 -13.13
N TYR A 279 -13.18 -25.89 -12.57
CA TYR A 279 -12.55 -24.78 -13.27
C TYR A 279 -11.10 -25.16 -13.56
N LEU A 280 -10.73 -25.31 -14.83
CA LEU A 280 -9.41 -25.81 -15.22
C LEU A 280 -8.60 -24.66 -15.85
N PRO A 281 -7.68 -24.01 -15.10
CA PRO A 281 -6.84 -22.95 -15.65
C PRO A 281 -5.84 -23.52 -16.64
N LEU A 282 -5.86 -23.01 -17.86
CA LEU A 282 -4.96 -23.38 -18.95
C LEU A 282 -4.35 -22.11 -19.55
N PRO A 283 -3.62 -21.29 -18.76
CA PRO A 283 -3.03 -20.06 -19.28
C PRO A 283 -2.07 -20.40 -20.41
N GLU A 284 -1.95 -19.49 -21.38
CA GLU A 284 -0.91 -19.56 -22.39
C GLU A 284 -0.96 -20.81 -23.30
N ILE A 285 -2.13 -21.45 -23.42
CA ILE A 285 -2.35 -22.62 -24.28
C ILE A 285 -2.92 -22.22 -25.64
N GLU A 286 -2.32 -22.78 -26.69
CA GLU A 286 -2.79 -22.74 -28.07
C GLU A 286 -2.75 -24.16 -28.65
N SER A 287 -3.84 -24.61 -29.27
CA SER A 287 -3.88 -25.88 -29.99
C SER A 287 -5.02 -25.94 -31.01
N ARG A 288 -4.97 -26.92 -31.92
CA ARG A 288 -6.13 -27.26 -32.78
C ARG A 288 -7.07 -28.26 -32.12
N TYR A 289 -6.51 -29.24 -31.39
CA TYR A 289 -7.26 -30.28 -30.73
C TYR A 289 -7.11 -30.19 -29.22
N LEU A 290 -8.20 -30.53 -28.53
CA LEU A 290 -8.27 -30.68 -27.08
C LEU A 290 -8.98 -31.98 -26.74
N ARG A 291 -8.51 -32.70 -25.72
CA ARG A 291 -9.07 -33.98 -25.27
C ARG A 291 -9.14 -34.04 -23.76
N LEU A 292 -10.30 -34.42 -23.23
CA LEU A 292 -10.46 -34.95 -21.88
C LEU A 292 -10.21 -36.45 -21.91
N GLU A 293 -9.12 -36.90 -21.29
CA GLU A 293 -8.78 -38.32 -21.11
C GLU A 293 -9.29 -38.76 -19.72
N LEU A 294 -10.41 -39.48 -19.70
CA LEU A 294 -11.12 -39.92 -18.49
C LEU A 294 -10.61 -41.28 -18.02
N ARG A 295 -10.06 -41.33 -16.80
CA ARG A 295 -9.29 -42.48 -16.31
C ARG A 295 -10.02 -43.27 -15.23
N LYS A 296 -10.74 -42.59 -14.34
CA LYS A 296 -11.49 -43.23 -13.25
C LYS A 296 -12.86 -42.57 -13.06
N SER A 297 -13.93 -43.36 -13.13
CA SER A 297 -15.31 -42.95 -12.86
C SER A 297 -15.68 -43.08 -11.39
N ALA A 298 -16.51 -42.17 -10.87
CA ALA A 298 -17.08 -42.27 -9.53
C ALA A 298 -18.04 -43.46 -9.36
N CYS A 299 -18.92 -43.71 -10.32
CA CYS A 299 -19.86 -44.85 -10.30
C CYS A 299 -19.23 -46.17 -10.80
N GLY A 300 -17.97 -46.14 -11.25
CA GLY A 300 -17.22 -47.31 -11.70
C GLY A 300 -17.65 -47.89 -13.05
N LYS A 301 -18.69 -47.34 -13.69
CA LYS A 301 -19.29 -47.89 -14.90
C LYS A 301 -19.32 -46.94 -16.09
N GLY A 302 -19.26 -45.62 -15.94
CA GLY A 302 -19.28 -44.69 -17.08
C GLY A 302 -19.07 -43.25 -16.67
N TYR A 303 -19.15 -42.33 -17.63
CA TYR A 303 -18.96 -40.90 -17.42
C TYR A 303 -20.19 -40.11 -17.88
N ALA A 304 -20.56 -39.07 -17.14
CA ALA A 304 -21.66 -38.18 -17.49
C ALA A 304 -21.26 -36.71 -17.31
N LEU A 305 -21.28 -35.93 -18.39
CA LEU A 305 -20.90 -34.51 -18.41
C LEU A 305 -22.04 -33.72 -19.04
N ARG A 306 -22.56 -32.71 -18.34
CA ARG A 306 -23.59 -31.81 -18.87
C ARG A 306 -22.99 -30.83 -19.87
N GLU A 307 -21.88 -30.20 -19.51
CA GLU A 307 -21.34 -29.08 -20.30
C GLU A 307 -19.81 -28.99 -20.18
N LEU A 308 -19.15 -28.66 -21.28
CA LEU A 308 -17.73 -28.29 -21.39
C LEU A 308 -17.63 -26.92 -22.03
N THR A 309 -17.33 -25.90 -21.26
CA THR A 309 -17.14 -24.54 -21.81
C THR A 309 -15.65 -24.22 -21.98
N VAL A 310 -15.22 -23.95 -23.22
CA VAL A 310 -13.88 -23.41 -23.50
C VAL A 310 -13.85 -21.92 -23.20
N LYS A 311 -12.93 -21.48 -22.35
CA LYS A 311 -12.84 -20.09 -21.88
C LYS A 311 -11.81 -19.26 -22.67
N PRO A 312 -12.06 -17.96 -22.84
CA PRO A 312 -11.14 -17.05 -23.54
C PRO A 312 -9.76 -16.96 -22.85
N PRO A 313 -8.72 -16.46 -23.54
CA PRO A 313 -7.35 -16.36 -23.01
C PRO A 313 -7.22 -15.63 -21.66
N ASP A 314 -8.07 -14.65 -21.39
CA ASP A 314 -8.05 -13.84 -20.16
C ASP A 314 -8.55 -14.58 -18.90
N PHE A 315 -9.28 -15.68 -19.07
CA PHE A 315 -9.96 -16.41 -17.99
C PHE A 315 -9.06 -16.81 -16.81
N ALA A 316 -7.84 -17.24 -17.10
CA ALA A 316 -6.85 -17.61 -16.09
C ALA A 316 -5.49 -16.94 -16.35
N ALA A 317 -5.50 -15.73 -16.96
CA ALA A 317 -4.28 -14.98 -17.25
C ALA A 317 -3.46 -14.65 -15.97
N SER A 318 -4.11 -14.65 -14.81
CA SER A 318 -3.46 -14.66 -13.50
C SER A 318 -4.33 -15.43 -12.48
N PRO A 319 -3.77 -15.83 -11.33
CA PRO A 319 -4.57 -16.39 -10.24
C PRO A 319 -5.74 -15.47 -9.84
N ASN A 320 -5.52 -14.15 -9.79
CA ASN A 320 -6.58 -13.19 -9.48
C ASN A 320 -7.71 -13.23 -10.50
N ARG A 321 -7.39 -13.28 -11.81
CA ARG A 321 -8.42 -13.38 -12.86
C ARG A 321 -9.23 -14.68 -12.75
N LEU A 322 -8.58 -15.80 -12.47
CA LEU A 322 -9.27 -17.08 -12.25
C LEU A 322 -10.32 -16.95 -11.13
N PHE A 323 -9.93 -16.45 -9.96
CA PHE A 323 -10.86 -16.31 -8.83
C PHE A 323 -11.91 -15.22 -9.02
N GLU A 324 -11.64 -14.15 -9.78
CA GLU A 324 -12.70 -13.21 -10.21
C GLU A 324 -13.78 -13.91 -11.05
N HIS A 325 -13.37 -14.76 -12.02
CA HIS A 325 -14.31 -15.51 -12.83
C HIS A 325 -15.10 -16.54 -12.02
N ILE A 326 -14.44 -17.25 -11.10
CA ILE A 326 -15.11 -18.20 -10.20
C ILE A 326 -16.11 -17.44 -9.32
N ALA A 327 -15.66 -16.41 -8.60
CA ALA A 327 -16.50 -15.65 -7.68
C ALA A 327 -17.76 -15.10 -8.38
N ARG A 328 -17.68 -14.60 -9.62
CA ARG A 328 -18.86 -14.12 -10.36
C ARG A 328 -19.93 -15.19 -10.60
N ASN A 329 -19.56 -16.47 -10.65
CA ASN A 329 -20.47 -17.59 -10.92
C ASN A 329 -20.91 -18.36 -9.67
N GLU A 330 -20.34 -18.03 -8.50
CA GLU A 330 -20.68 -18.64 -7.22
C GLU A 330 -21.62 -17.75 -6.39
N ALA A 331 -22.05 -18.21 -5.21
CA ALA A 331 -22.88 -17.42 -4.30
C ALA A 331 -22.14 -16.18 -3.76
N ARG A 332 -22.88 -15.07 -3.56
CA ARG A 332 -22.34 -13.90 -2.86
C ARG A 332 -22.03 -14.29 -1.41
N GLY A 333 -20.90 -13.84 -0.88
CA GLY A 333 -20.41 -14.29 0.44
C GLY A 333 -19.43 -15.47 0.41
N ALA A 334 -19.40 -16.27 -0.66
CA ALA A 334 -18.50 -17.44 -0.76
C ALA A 334 -17.03 -17.06 -1.00
N TYR A 335 -16.75 -15.91 -1.60
CA TYR A 335 -15.40 -15.38 -1.84
C TYR A 335 -15.28 -13.96 -1.27
N PRO A 336 -14.06 -13.46 -1.05
CA PRO A 336 -13.82 -12.05 -0.75
C PRO A 336 -14.55 -11.13 -1.74
N ARG A 337 -15.20 -10.07 -1.24
CA ARG A 337 -16.01 -9.15 -2.06
C ARG A 337 -15.23 -8.53 -3.23
N TYR A 338 -13.92 -8.34 -3.06
CA TYR A 338 -13.08 -7.71 -4.08
C TYR A 338 -12.97 -8.54 -5.37
N PHE A 339 -13.13 -9.87 -5.32
CA PHE A 339 -13.17 -10.69 -6.54
C PHE A 339 -14.45 -10.45 -7.38
N ARG A 340 -15.44 -9.74 -6.82
CA ARG A 340 -16.63 -9.25 -7.54
C ARG A 340 -16.50 -7.80 -8.01
N GLY A 341 -15.33 -7.17 -7.81
CA GLY A 341 -15.11 -5.77 -8.17
C GLY A 341 -15.68 -4.77 -7.16
N GLU A 342 -15.81 -5.17 -5.88
CA GLU A 342 -16.27 -4.29 -4.80
C GLU A 342 -15.09 -3.82 -3.95
N GLN A 343 -15.05 -2.52 -3.63
CA GLN A 343 -14.02 -1.97 -2.76
C GLN A 343 -14.02 -2.62 -1.37
N THR A 344 -12.83 -2.84 -0.83
CA THR A 344 -12.61 -3.28 0.55
C THR A 344 -11.63 -2.34 1.24
N TYR A 345 -11.78 -2.24 2.56
CA TYR A 345 -10.90 -1.47 3.45
C TYR A 345 -10.38 -2.40 4.55
N TRP A 346 -9.23 -2.07 5.12
CA TRP A 346 -8.56 -2.86 6.14
C TRP A 346 -7.84 -1.98 7.15
N THR A 347 -7.45 -2.56 8.28
CA THR A 347 -6.56 -1.94 9.28
C THR A 347 -5.53 -2.97 9.72
N LEU A 348 -4.47 -2.50 10.40
CA LEU A 348 -3.38 -3.33 10.86
C LEU A 348 -3.67 -4.07 12.15
N VAL A 349 -3.07 -5.26 12.25
CA VAL A 349 -2.96 -6.07 13.47
C VAL A 349 -1.48 -6.33 13.71
N GLY A 350 -0.91 -5.72 14.75
CA GLY A 350 0.51 -5.85 15.05
C GLY A 350 0.90 -5.23 16.39
N ALA A 351 2.11 -5.58 16.85
CA ALA A 351 2.70 -4.98 18.05
C ALA A 351 3.42 -3.66 17.71
N ASN A 352 3.66 -2.82 18.72
CA ASN A 352 4.50 -1.63 18.57
C ASN A 352 5.91 -2.01 18.09
N GLY A 353 6.29 -1.57 16.88
CA GLY A 353 7.58 -1.86 16.26
C GLY A 353 7.80 -3.34 15.91
N GLY A 354 6.75 -4.16 15.86
CA GLY A 354 6.85 -5.58 15.51
C GLY A 354 7.12 -5.79 14.01
N HIS A 355 7.91 -6.81 13.66
CA HIS A 355 8.25 -7.13 12.27
C HIS A 355 7.06 -7.75 11.51
N ARG A 356 6.35 -8.70 12.14
CA ARG A 356 5.18 -9.36 11.54
C ARG A 356 3.91 -8.57 11.82
N LYS A 357 3.16 -8.24 10.76
CA LYS A 357 1.91 -7.45 10.80
C LYS A 357 0.85 -8.08 9.91
N GLY A 358 -0.26 -8.49 10.51
CA GLY A 358 -1.46 -8.96 9.81
C GLY A 358 -2.39 -7.81 9.42
N LEU A 359 -3.43 -8.11 8.63
CA LEU A 359 -4.52 -7.17 8.33
C LEU A 359 -5.84 -7.74 8.82
N LEU A 360 -6.70 -6.89 9.39
CA LEU A 360 -8.12 -7.19 9.55
C LEU A 360 -8.89 -6.44 8.46
N GLY A 361 -9.52 -7.20 7.56
CA GLY A 361 -10.41 -6.64 6.54
C GLY A 361 -11.74 -6.20 7.16
N MET A 362 -12.42 -5.22 6.54
CA MET A 362 -13.71 -4.69 7.02
C MET A 362 -14.82 -5.76 7.11
N ASP A 363 -14.62 -6.91 6.46
CA ASP A 363 -15.50 -8.08 6.49
C ASP A 363 -15.19 -9.06 7.63
N GLY A 364 -14.09 -8.86 8.37
CA GLY A 364 -13.65 -9.77 9.44
C GLY A 364 -12.81 -10.95 8.96
N ALA A 365 -12.24 -10.87 7.75
CA ALA A 365 -11.16 -11.76 7.32
C ALA A 365 -9.83 -11.28 7.91
N LEU A 366 -9.04 -12.19 8.48
CA LEU A 366 -7.73 -11.87 9.05
C LEU A 366 -6.61 -12.42 8.15
N GLU A 367 -5.81 -11.53 7.57
CA GLU A 367 -4.56 -11.87 6.90
C GLU A 367 -3.47 -12.05 7.97
N THR A 368 -2.74 -13.17 7.93
CA THR A 368 -1.78 -13.53 8.99
C THR A 368 -0.51 -12.67 8.99
N GLU A 369 -0.05 -12.26 7.81
CA GLU A 369 1.11 -11.39 7.61
C GLU A 369 1.13 -10.79 6.20
N ARG A 370 2.12 -9.95 5.89
CA ARG A 370 2.27 -9.36 4.55
C ARG A 370 2.35 -10.42 3.46
N GLY A 371 1.33 -10.45 2.59
CA GLY A 371 1.25 -11.41 1.49
C GLY A 371 0.83 -12.82 1.93
N GLY A 372 0.49 -13.02 3.20
CA GLY A 372 0.05 -14.29 3.77
C GLY A 372 -1.40 -14.63 3.40
N PHE A 373 -1.81 -15.82 3.81
CA PHE A 373 -3.17 -16.32 3.66
C PHE A 373 -4.12 -15.72 4.69
N THR A 374 -5.42 -15.98 4.52
CA THR A 374 -6.47 -15.48 5.40
C THR A 374 -7.05 -16.58 6.28
N VAL A 375 -7.48 -16.19 7.48
CA VAL A 375 -8.42 -16.91 8.32
C VAL A 375 -9.77 -16.21 8.21
N GLU A 376 -10.75 -16.87 7.62
CA GLU A 376 -12.10 -16.38 7.39
C GLU A 376 -13.11 -17.12 8.27
N PRO A 377 -13.93 -16.42 9.07
CA PRO A 377 -14.94 -17.07 9.89
C PRO A 377 -16.28 -17.22 9.16
N PHE A 378 -16.92 -18.37 9.34
CA PHE A 378 -18.28 -18.67 8.88
C PHE A 378 -19.09 -19.29 10.02
N LEU A 379 -20.34 -18.86 10.19
CA LEU A 379 -21.25 -19.41 11.21
C LEU A 379 -22.31 -20.27 10.51
N TYR A 380 -22.46 -21.52 10.91
CA TYR A 380 -23.57 -22.37 10.45
C TYR A 380 -24.69 -22.37 11.50
N ALA A 381 -25.87 -21.91 11.10
CA ALA A 381 -27.05 -21.81 11.94
C ALA A 381 -28.31 -22.05 11.10
N ASP A 382 -29.31 -22.71 11.67
CA ASP A 382 -30.64 -22.90 11.06
C ASP A 382 -30.59 -23.43 9.61
N GLY A 383 -29.68 -24.38 9.35
CA GLY A 383 -29.52 -25.02 8.03
C GLY A 383 -28.76 -24.19 7.00
N ARG A 384 -28.17 -23.05 7.38
CA ARG A 384 -27.52 -22.09 6.48
C ARG A 384 -26.11 -21.74 6.94
N LEU A 385 -25.23 -21.49 5.99
CA LEU A 385 -23.93 -20.88 6.23
C LEU A 385 -24.07 -19.35 6.17
N LEU A 386 -23.58 -18.68 7.21
CA LEU A 386 -23.61 -17.23 7.38
C LEU A 386 -22.17 -16.70 7.31
N GLY A 387 -21.86 -15.96 6.26
CA GLY A 387 -20.61 -15.26 6.03
C GLY A 387 -20.78 -13.74 6.14
N TRP A 388 -19.90 -12.98 5.49
CA TRP A 388 -19.94 -11.52 5.53
C TRP A 388 -21.16 -10.92 4.82
N ASN A 389 -21.79 -11.67 3.91
CA ASN A 389 -22.90 -11.19 3.11
C ASN A 389 -24.26 -11.29 3.82
N GLU A 390 -24.40 -12.23 4.76
CA GLU A 390 -25.67 -12.52 5.41
C GLU A 390 -25.99 -11.62 6.61
N GLY A 391 -25.02 -10.81 7.06
CA GLY A 391 -25.14 -9.97 8.25
C GLY A 391 -24.88 -8.49 7.99
N ARG A 392 -25.40 -7.62 8.87
CA ARG A 392 -25.03 -6.20 8.90
C ARG A 392 -23.63 -6.08 9.50
N LEU A 393 -22.74 -5.40 8.80
CA LEU A 393 -21.35 -5.19 9.22
C LEU A 393 -21.20 -3.89 10.01
N SER A 394 -20.48 -3.94 11.12
CA SER A 394 -19.99 -2.75 11.82
C SER A 394 -18.56 -2.95 12.28
N GLN A 395 -17.81 -1.85 12.34
CA GLN A 395 -16.42 -1.84 12.79
C GLN A 395 -16.28 -0.99 14.04
N SER A 396 -15.30 -1.34 14.88
CA SER A 396 -14.95 -0.57 16.07
C SER A 396 -13.48 -0.75 16.43
N LEU A 397 -12.99 0.16 17.27
CA LEU A 397 -11.76 0.01 18.03
C LEU A 397 -12.14 -0.23 19.50
N GLU A 398 -11.40 -1.07 20.21
CA GLU A 398 -11.58 -1.25 21.65
C GLU A 398 -11.48 0.11 22.37
N GLN A 399 -12.47 0.43 23.22
CA GLN A 399 -12.64 1.75 23.86
C GLN A 399 -12.73 2.95 22.91
N GLY A 400 -12.85 2.70 21.61
CA GLY A 400 -12.98 3.69 20.56
C GLY A 400 -11.64 4.23 20.03
N ASP A 401 -10.49 3.91 20.62
CA ASP A 401 -9.19 4.46 20.20
C ASP A 401 -7.99 3.49 20.30
N LEU A 402 -8.12 2.35 20.97
CA LEU A 402 -7.03 1.37 21.05
C LEU A 402 -6.94 0.58 19.73
N PRO A 403 -5.72 0.27 19.22
CA PRO A 403 -5.51 -0.42 17.94
C PRO A 403 -5.80 -1.93 18.05
N LEU A 404 -6.96 -2.26 18.60
CA LEU A 404 -7.51 -3.60 18.76
C LEU A 404 -8.81 -3.63 17.94
N PRO A 405 -8.68 -3.69 16.60
CA PRO A 405 -9.80 -3.52 15.70
C PRO A 405 -10.74 -4.72 15.77
N THR A 406 -12.04 -4.42 15.78
CA THR A 406 -13.12 -5.41 15.77
C THR A 406 -14.04 -5.19 14.57
N VAL A 407 -14.45 -6.30 13.96
CA VAL A 407 -15.57 -6.36 13.01
C VAL A 407 -16.69 -7.18 13.64
N GLU A 408 -17.88 -6.62 13.72
CA GLU A 408 -19.09 -7.32 14.10
C GLU A 408 -19.92 -7.64 12.85
N ARG A 409 -20.35 -8.91 12.75
CA ARG A 409 -21.39 -9.37 11.84
C ARG A 409 -22.66 -9.63 12.63
N ASP A 410 -23.65 -8.78 12.45
CA ASP A 410 -24.97 -8.90 13.10
C ASP A 410 -25.95 -9.64 12.18
N TYR A 411 -26.38 -10.83 12.61
CA TYR A 411 -27.38 -11.66 11.93
C TYR A 411 -28.76 -11.57 12.61
N GLY A 412 -29.00 -10.55 13.43
CA GLY A 412 -30.22 -10.36 14.23
C GLY A 412 -30.09 -11.02 15.60
N ASP A 413 -30.61 -12.24 15.72
CA ASP A 413 -30.58 -13.02 16.95
C ASP A 413 -29.20 -13.63 17.27
N LEU A 414 -28.25 -13.52 16.34
CA LEU A 414 -26.89 -14.02 16.47
C LEU A 414 -25.90 -12.92 16.06
N SER A 415 -24.77 -12.84 16.74
CA SER A 415 -23.65 -12.01 16.29
C SER A 415 -22.34 -12.77 16.32
N LEU A 416 -21.43 -12.37 15.43
CA LEU A 416 -20.05 -12.83 15.38
C LEU A 416 -19.14 -11.59 15.37
N GLU A 417 -18.30 -11.45 16.39
CA GLU A 417 -17.25 -10.44 16.45
C GLU A 417 -15.90 -11.08 16.14
N VAL A 418 -15.09 -10.40 15.33
CA VAL A 418 -13.71 -10.76 14.99
C VAL A 418 -12.79 -9.64 15.42
N THR A 419 -11.92 -9.90 16.39
CA THR A 419 -10.96 -8.92 16.88
C THR A 419 -9.53 -9.38 16.62
N GLY A 420 -8.73 -8.54 15.97
CA GLY A 420 -7.29 -8.77 15.80
C GLY A 420 -6.49 -8.04 16.87
N PHE A 421 -5.47 -8.68 17.44
CA PHE A 421 -4.54 -8.03 18.36
C PHE A 421 -3.17 -8.71 18.36
N ALA A 422 -2.17 -8.05 18.95
CA ALA A 422 -0.86 -8.64 19.18
C ALA A 422 -0.60 -8.81 20.67
N GLY A 423 0.19 -9.84 20.99
CA GLY A 423 0.62 -10.15 22.35
C GLY A 423 2.01 -10.78 22.34
N LYS A 424 2.45 -11.28 23.48
CA LYS A 424 3.69 -12.03 23.59
C LYS A 424 3.59 -13.13 24.63
N LEU A 425 4.32 -14.22 24.41
CA LEU A 425 4.51 -15.28 25.40
C LEU A 425 6.00 -15.34 25.77
N GLY A 426 6.34 -14.85 26.96
CA GLY A 426 7.73 -14.50 27.27
C GLY A 426 8.21 -13.41 26.30
N ASP A 427 9.28 -13.69 25.56
CA ASP A 427 9.83 -12.81 24.52
C ASP A 427 9.34 -13.17 23.10
N ALA A 428 8.52 -14.22 22.96
CA ALA A 428 8.00 -14.64 21.66
C ALA A 428 6.79 -13.78 21.27
N PRO A 429 6.86 -12.96 20.20
CA PRO A 429 5.72 -12.20 19.72
C PRO A 429 4.65 -13.12 19.10
N LEU A 430 3.39 -12.72 19.28
CA LEU A 430 2.22 -13.43 18.79
C LEU A 430 1.28 -12.45 18.08
N SER A 431 0.76 -12.82 16.92
CA SER A 431 -0.47 -12.24 16.38
C SER A 431 -1.64 -13.11 16.82
N LEU A 432 -2.74 -12.50 17.25
CA LEU A 432 -3.90 -13.20 17.80
C LEU A 432 -5.20 -12.72 17.16
N ALA A 433 -6.15 -13.65 17.10
CA ALA A 433 -7.53 -13.42 16.70
C ALA A 433 -8.47 -13.89 17.82
N ARG A 434 -9.43 -13.05 18.20
CA ARG A 434 -10.54 -13.41 19.10
C ARG A 434 -11.83 -13.42 18.30
N TYR A 435 -12.52 -14.55 18.30
CA TYR A 435 -13.83 -14.74 17.68
C TYR A 435 -14.86 -14.90 18.78
N ARG A 436 -15.82 -13.97 18.88
CA ARG A 436 -16.89 -14.03 19.88
C ARG A 436 -18.23 -14.25 19.20
N VAL A 437 -18.86 -15.39 19.48
CA VAL A 437 -20.20 -15.73 18.96
C VAL A 437 -21.20 -15.55 20.08
N ALA A 438 -22.21 -14.71 19.87
CA ALA A 438 -23.25 -14.44 20.87
C ALA A 438 -24.63 -14.85 20.36
N ASN A 439 -25.40 -15.48 21.25
CA ASN A 439 -26.82 -15.75 21.06
C ASN A 439 -27.63 -14.64 21.75
N ARG A 440 -28.26 -13.78 20.95
CA ARG A 440 -29.11 -12.67 21.40
C ARG A 440 -30.58 -13.09 21.53
N ALA A 441 -30.93 -14.30 21.11
CA ALA A 441 -32.27 -14.85 21.26
C ALA A 441 -32.58 -15.23 22.72
N VAL A 442 -33.88 -15.35 23.01
CA VAL A 442 -34.40 -15.86 24.29
C VAL A 442 -34.38 -17.39 24.40
N THR A 443 -34.01 -18.10 23.33
CA THR A 443 -33.92 -19.56 23.26
C THR A 443 -32.48 -20.01 23.10
N ALA A 444 -32.16 -21.20 23.63
CA ALA A 444 -30.85 -21.82 23.37
C ALA A 444 -30.67 -22.17 21.89
N ARG A 445 -29.43 -22.11 21.41
CA ARG A 445 -29.06 -22.38 20.01
C ARG A 445 -27.87 -23.34 19.95
N ARG A 446 -27.90 -24.23 18.97
CA ARG A 446 -26.76 -25.06 18.56
C ARG A 446 -26.22 -24.50 17.25
N LEU A 447 -24.95 -24.12 17.24
CA LEU A 447 -24.29 -23.45 16.13
C LEU A 447 -22.97 -24.14 15.81
N ARG A 448 -22.41 -23.89 14.63
CA ARG A 448 -21.02 -24.26 14.32
C ARG A 448 -20.26 -23.05 13.83
N LEU A 449 -19.14 -22.74 14.46
CA LEU A 449 -18.18 -21.79 13.92
C LEU A 449 -17.15 -22.56 13.09
N PHE A 450 -17.00 -22.18 11.83
CA PHE A 450 -15.91 -22.63 10.98
C PHE A 450 -14.89 -21.51 10.82
N LEU A 451 -13.61 -21.83 10.98
CA LEU A 451 -12.51 -20.93 10.70
C LEU A 451 -11.74 -21.49 9.51
N ALA A 452 -11.99 -20.93 8.33
CA ALA A 452 -11.42 -21.38 7.07
C ALA A 452 -10.08 -20.67 6.80
N VAL A 453 -9.04 -21.47 6.55
CA VAL A 453 -7.75 -21.01 6.04
C VAL A 453 -7.78 -21.07 4.52
N ARG A 454 -7.68 -19.92 3.86
CA ARG A 454 -7.91 -19.76 2.41
C ARG A 454 -6.75 -19.06 1.72
N PRO A 455 -6.47 -19.38 0.44
CA PRO A 455 -5.33 -18.87 -0.32
C PRO A 455 -5.56 -17.42 -0.82
N PHE A 456 -6.04 -16.54 0.06
CA PHE A 456 -6.39 -15.16 -0.24
C PHE A 456 -5.77 -14.22 0.78
N GLN A 457 -5.43 -13.02 0.32
CA GLN A 457 -5.06 -11.88 1.13
C GLN A 457 -6.31 -11.06 1.49
N VAL A 458 -6.20 -10.21 2.51
CA VAL A 458 -7.15 -9.10 2.71
C VAL A 458 -6.89 -8.00 1.69
N ASN A 459 -5.63 -7.78 1.34
CA ASN A 459 -5.21 -6.79 0.34
C ASN A 459 -5.71 -7.18 -1.07
N PRO A 460 -6.54 -6.37 -1.76
CA PRO A 460 -7.17 -6.77 -3.02
C PRO A 460 -6.24 -6.63 -4.26
N PRO A 461 -6.57 -7.27 -5.40
CA PRO A 461 -5.71 -7.32 -6.59
C PRO A 461 -5.25 -5.97 -7.16
N TRP A 462 -6.06 -4.92 -7.06
CA TRP A 462 -5.72 -3.58 -7.58
C TRP A 462 -4.85 -2.75 -6.63
N GLN A 463 -4.49 -3.25 -5.44
CA GLN A 463 -3.44 -2.68 -4.59
C GLN A 463 -2.07 -3.24 -4.99
N SER A 464 -1.76 -3.13 -6.29
CA SER A 464 -0.56 -3.71 -6.88
C SER A 464 0.42 -2.63 -7.34
N LEU A 465 1.26 -2.15 -6.40
CA LEU A 465 2.38 -1.24 -6.70
C LEU A 465 3.72 -1.92 -6.42
N ASN A 466 4.06 -2.16 -5.15
CA ASN A 466 5.32 -2.84 -4.74
C ASN A 466 5.13 -4.32 -4.34
N MET A 467 3.88 -4.80 -4.29
CA MET A 467 3.51 -6.19 -4.04
C MET A 467 2.22 -6.50 -4.79
N LYS A 468 1.88 -7.78 -4.99
CA LYS A 468 0.62 -8.19 -5.63
C LYS A 468 -0.39 -8.60 -4.56
N GLY A 469 -1.56 -7.96 -4.55
CA GLY A 469 -2.70 -8.35 -3.71
C GLY A 469 -3.57 -9.45 -4.34
N GLY A 470 -4.58 -9.91 -3.60
CA GLY A 470 -5.56 -10.91 -4.02
C GLY A 470 -5.20 -12.32 -3.56
N VAL A 471 -4.80 -13.20 -4.47
CA VAL A 471 -4.42 -14.59 -4.14
C VAL A 471 -3.10 -14.65 -3.36
N SER A 472 -3.06 -15.48 -2.31
CA SER A 472 -1.85 -15.86 -1.58
C SER A 472 -1.73 -17.39 -1.63
N PRO A 473 -0.74 -17.96 -2.33
CA PRO A 473 -0.68 -19.40 -2.53
C PRO A 473 -0.56 -20.20 -1.23
N ILE A 474 -1.28 -21.33 -1.14
CA ILE A 474 -1.13 -22.38 -0.15
C ILE A 474 -0.90 -23.70 -0.89
N HIS A 475 0.31 -24.24 -0.84
CA HIS A 475 0.66 -25.49 -1.50
C HIS A 475 0.37 -26.72 -0.65
N ARG A 476 0.44 -26.58 0.68
CA ARG A 476 0.20 -27.66 1.62
C ARG A 476 -0.41 -27.11 2.90
N ILE A 477 -1.46 -27.78 3.36
CA ILE A 477 -2.10 -27.50 4.63
C ILE A 477 -2.36 -28.82 5.38
N GLU A 478 -2.03 -28.83 6.66
CA GLU A 478 -2.19 -30.00 7.53
C GLU A 478 -2.51 -29.54 8.95
N ALA A 479 -3.39 -30.27 9.64
CA ALA A 479 -3.60 -30.06 11.07
C ALA A 479 -3.20 -31.28 11.89
N SER A 480 -2.52 -31.01 13.01
CA SER A 480 -2.22 -31.97 14.08
C SER A 480 -2.86 -31.47 15.38
N GLY A 481 -4.09 -31.93 15.63
CA GLY A 481 -4.89 -31.50 16.77
C GLY A 481 -5.20 -30.00 16.71
N ARG A 482 -4.56 -29.23 17.59
CA ARG A 482 -4.75 -27.77 17.73
C ARG A 482 -3.79 -26.94 16.88
N VAL A 483 -2.82 -27.55 16.21
CA VAL A 483 -1.84 -26.86 15.37
C VAL A 483 -2.18 -27.11 13.91
N LEU A 484 -2.26 -26.06 13.12
CA LEU A 484 -2.44 -26.12 11.67
C LEU A 484 -1.19 -25.53 11.03
N GLU A 485 -0.50 -26.32 10.22
CA GLU A 485 0.69 -25.93 9.48
C GLU A 485 0.35 -25.59 8.03
N VAL A 486 0.95 -24.51 7.54
CA VAL A 486 0.80 -24.05 6.15
C VAL A 486 2.18 -23.94 5.53
N ASP A 487 2.40 -24.66 4.42
CA ASP A 487 3.65 -24.72 3.66
C ASP A 487 4.92 -25.04 4.48
N GLY A 488 4.75 -25.60 5.68
CA GLY A 488 5.84 -25.90 6.63
C GLY A 488 6.51 -24.66 7.24
N ALA A 489 6.19 -23.46 6.77
CA ALA A 489 6.76 -22.20 7.23
C ALA A 489 5.90 -21.54 8.31
N ASP A 490 4.57 -21.63 8.16
CA ASP A 490 3.61 -21.00 9.05
C ASP A 490 2.85 -22.00 9.91
N ALA A 491 2.43 -21.54 11.08
CA ALA A 491 1.51 -22.28 11.93
C ALA A 491 0.47 -21.37 12.56
N LEU A 492 -0.73 -21.92 12.71
CA LEU A 492 -1.78 -21.40 13.56
C LEU A 492 -1.99 -22.36 14.72
N VAL A 493 -2.26 -21.82 15.90
CA VAL A 493 -2.58 -22.58 17.10
C VAL A 493 -3.97 -22.19 17.58
N ALA A 494 -4.90 -23.14 17.55
CA ALA A 494 -6.19 -23.00 18.19
C ALA A 494 -6.02 -23.15 19.71
N MET A 495 -6.23 -22.07 20.46
CA MET A 495 -6.08 -22.08 21.92
C MET A 495 -7.25 -22.83 22.56
N ASN A 496 -8.45 -22.69 21.98
CA ASN A 496 -9.60 -23.55 22.24
C ASN A 496 -9.47 -24.83 21.41
N PRO A 497 -9.85 -26.01 21.94
CA PRO A 497 -9.84 -27.25 21.17
C PRO A 497 -10.88 -27.19 20.02
N PRO A 498 -10.49 -27.48 18.77
CA PRO A 498 -11.45 -27.65 17.69
C PRO A 498 -12.11 -29.03 17.76
N ASP A 499 -13.37 -29.11 17.34
CA ASP A 499 -14.17 -30.35 17.23
C ASP A 499 -13.93 -31.10 15.91
N GLY A 500 -13.15 -30.53 15.01
CA GLY A 500 -12.75 -31.16 13.75
C GLY A 500 -11.87 -30.27 12.88
N PHE A 501 -11.15 -30.89 11.96
CA PHE A 501 -10.43 -30.22 10.87
C PHE A 501 -10.62 -31.00 9.57
N GLY A 502 -10.73 -30.28 8.45
CA GLY A 502 -10.67 -30.86 7.11
C GLY A 502 -10.02 -29.92 6.12
N ALA A 503 -9.36 -30.48 5.11
CA ALA A 503 -8.67 -29.79 4.04
C ALA A 503 -8.92 -30.41 2.66
N ALA A 504 -8.85 -29.58 1.63
CA ALA A 504 -9.02 -29.96 0.23
C ALA A 504 -8.06 -29.16 -0.67
N GLY A 505 -7.59 -29.79 -1.74
CA GLY A 505 -7.00 -29.08 -2.88
C GLY A 505 -8.09 -28.48 -3.78
N PHE A 506 -7.70 -27.62 -4.71
CA PHE A 506 -8.61 -26.90 -5.62
C PHE A 506 -9.56 -27.84 -6.37
N ASP A 507 -9.01 -28.86 -7.03
CA ASP A 507 -9.78 -29.82 -7.83
C ASP A 507 -10.65 -30.76 -6.98
N GLN A 508 -10.48 -30.77 -5.65
CA GLN A 508 -11.28 -31.58 -4.73
C GLN A 508 -12.52 -30.81 -4.24
N GLY A 509 -12.62 -29.51 -4.52
CA GLY A 509 -13.75 -28.64 -4.20
C GLY A 509 -13.41 -27.45 -3.32
N ASP A 510 -14.18 -26.37 -3.46
CA ASP A 510 -14.04 -25.17 -2.62
C ASP A 510 -14.45 -25.46 -1.17
N ILE A 511 -13.71 -24.91 -0.20
CA ILE A 511 -13.99 -25.12 1.22
C ILE A 511 -15.42 -24.73 1.60
N THR A 512 -15.96 -23.65 1.03
CA THR A 512 -17.29 -23.12 1.38
C THR A 512 -18.43 -24.06 0.98
N ASP A 513 -18.24 -24.90 -0.03
CA ASP A 513 -19.19 -25.96 -0.41
C ASP A 513 -19.37 -27.00 0.70
N PHE A 514 -18.27 -27.40 1.35
CA PHE A 514 -18.32 -28.33 2.48
C PHE A 514 -19.02 -27.68 3.68
N LEU A 515 -18.65 -26.43 3.99
CA LEU A 515 -19.20 -25.69 5.11
C LEU A 515 -20.70 -25.41 4.95
N GLY A 516 -21.15 -25.15 3.71
CA GLY A 516 -22.55 -24.96 3.34
C GLY A 516 -23.41 -26.19 3.64
N GLU A 517 -22.82 -27.37 3.63
CA GLU A 517 -23.45 -28.65 4.00
C GLU A 517 -23.18 -29.05 5.45
N SER A 518 -22.66 -28.11 6.27
CA SER A 518 -22.32 -28.32 7.67
C SER A 518 -21.29 -29.43 7.91
N ARG A 519 -20.42 -29.69 6.92
CA ARG A 519 -19.37 -30.73 6.97
C ARG A 519 -18.00 -30.14 6.73
N LEU A 520 -16.98 -30.93 7.07
CA LEU A 520 -15.59 -30.65 6.74
C LEU A 520 -15.17 -31.53 5.54
N PRO A 521 -14.14 -31.13 4.77
CA PRO A 521 -13.49 -32.05 3.85
C PRO A 521 -13.03 -33.33 4.56
N PRO A 522 -13.03 -34.49 3.89
CA PRO A 522 -12.77 -35.79 4.52
C PRO A 522 -11.29 -36.01 4.87
N ARG A 523 -10.37 -35.18 4.40
CA ARG A 523 -8.93 -35.31 4.62
C ARG A 523 -8.46 -34.28 5.63
N THR A 524 -7.47 -34.63 6.44
CA THR A 524 -6.81 -33.69 7.37
C THR A 524 -5.54 -33.07 6.80
N VAL A 525 -5.19 -33.44 5.57
CA VAL A 525 -4.03 -32.94 4.82
C VAL A 525 -4.46 -32.71 3.37
N ALA A 526 -4.08 -31.57 2.81
CA ALA A 526 -4.19 -31.30 1.39
C ALA A 526 -2.85 -30.80 0.83
N SER A 527 -2.57 -31.17 -0.42
CA SER A 527 -1.43 -30.67 -1.18
C SER A 527 -1.91 -30.30 -2.58
N ASP A 528 -1.51 -29.12 -3.03
CA ASP A 528 -1.95 -28.52 -4.28
C ASP A 528 -0.77 -27.81 -4.97
N SER A 529 -0.37 -28.32 -6.14
CA SER A 529 0.76 -27.75 -6.89
C SER A 529 0.47 -26.34 -7.44
N ALA A 530 -0.79 -26.00 -7.68
CA ALA A 530 -1.19 -24.66 -8.12
C ALA A 530 -1.22 -23.66 -6.96
N GLY A 531 -1.22 -24.15 -5.71
CA GLY A 531 -1.18 -23.32 -4.52
C GLY A 531 -2.54 -22.82 -4.07
N TYR A 532 -3.61 -23.58 -4.32
CA TYR A 532 -4.97 -23.19 -3.93
C TYR A 532 -5.60 -24.14 -2.89
N ALA A 533 -4.77 -24.85 -2.11
CA ALA A 533 -5.28 -25.67 -1.03
C ALA A 533 -5.97 -24.80 0.04
N SER A 534 -6.98 -25.36 0.68
CA SER A 534 -7.72 -24.70 1.75
C SER A 534 -8.13 -25.72 2.81
N GLY A 535 -8.45 -25.23 4.01
CA GLY A 535 -8.94 -26.09 5.09
C GLY A 535 -9.72 -25.29 6.12
N ALA A 536 -10.40 -25.98 7.04
CA ALA A 536 -11.18 -25.32 8.08
C ALA A 536 -11.16 -26.09 9.39
N TRP A 537 -11.05 -25.36 10.50
CA TRP A 537 -11.44 -25.87 11.81
C TRP A 537 -12.95 -25.72 12.02
N ARG A 538 -13.54 -26.67 12.74
CA ARG A 538 -14.92 -26.61 13.24
C ARG A 538 -14.93 -26.50 14.75
N PHE A 539 -15.76 -25.61 15.28
CA PHE A 539 -16.11 -25.51 16.69
C PHE A 539 -17.63 -25.64 16.83
N ASP A 540 -18.10 -26.68 17.52
CA ASP A 540 -19.50 -26.92 17.81
C ASP A 540 -19.86 -26.12 19.09
N LEU A 541 -20.88 -25.25 18.99
CA LEU A 541 -21.23 -24.29 20.04
C LEU A 541 -22.65 -24.55 20.54
N GLU A 542 -22.80 -24.75 21.85
CA GLU A 542 -24.10 -24.75 22.53
C GLU A 542 -24.23 -23.47 23.35
N LEU A 543 -25.09 -22.54 22.91
CA LEU A 543 -25.27 -21.24 23.55
C LEU A 543 -26.66 -21.14 24.16
N GLY A 544 -26.72 -20.91 25.48
CA GLY A 544 -27.97 -20.54 26.16
C GLY A 544 -28.49 -19.15 25.71
N PRO A 545 -29.69 -18.76 26.17
CA PRO A 545 -30.21 -17.41 25.95
C PRO A 545 -29.24 -16.34 26.46
N ALA A 546 -29.00 -15.29 25.67
CA ALA A 546 -28.04 -14.21 25.99
C ALA A 546 -26.59 -14.66 26.28
N ALA A 547 -26.23 -15.91 25.97
CA ALA A 547 -24.89 -16.44 26.19
C ALA A 547 -23.96 -16.15 25.01
N ALA A 548 -22.66 -16.12 25.27
CA ALA A 548 -21.64 -15.99 24.23
C ALA A 548 -20.45 -16.90 24.51
N ARG A 549 -19.74 -17.30 23.45
CA ARG A 549 -18.50 -18.09 23.52
C ARG A 549 -17.40 -17.39 22.77
N GLU A 550 -16.18 -17.50 23.30
CA GLU A 550 -14.98 -16.91 22.71
C GLU A 550 -14.00 -18.00 22.28
N ILE A 551 -13.47 -17.85 21.08
CA ILE A 551 -12.46 -18.71 20.48
C ILE A 551 -11.24 -17.86 20.14
N PHE A 552 -10.07 -18.29 20.59
CA PHE A 552 -8.79 -17.62 20.35
C PHE A 552 -7.90 -18.45 19.43
N ILE A 553 -7.38 -17.80 18.39
CA ILE A 553 -6.36 -18.35 17.49
C ILE A 553 -5.09 -17.52 17.62
N ALA A 554 -3.95 -18.18 17.80
CA ALA A 554 -2.64 -17.56 17.83
C ALA A 554 -1.85 -17.92 16.56
N VAL A 555 -1.09 -16.96 16.05
CA VAL A 555 -0.18 -17.09 14.91
C VAL A 555 1.23 -16.73 15.42
N PRO A 556 2.00 -17.72 15.93
CA PRO A 556 3.33 -17.49 16.45
C PRO A 556 4.34 -17.15 15.34
N GLU A 557 5.33 -16.30 15.64
CA GLU A 557 6.50 -16.14 14.77
C GLU A 557 7.40 -17.38 14.88
N ARG A 558 7.53 -18.15 13.79
CA ARG A 558 8.43 -19.31 13.74
C ARG A 558 9.87 -18.86 13.50
N LYS A 559 10.67 -18.73 14.57
CA LYS A 559 12.14 -18.77 14.49
C LYS A 559 12.59 -20.23 14.65
N LYS A 560 13.57 -20.69 13.85
CA LYS A 560 14.11 -22.07 13.94
C LYS A 560 14.48 -22.40 15.40
N GLY A 561 13.78 -23.38 16.00
CA GLY A 561 14.05 -23.92 17.34
C GLY A 561 13.12 -23.46 18.47
N SER A 562 12.41 -22.32 18.37
CA SER A 562 11.56 -21.79 19.46
C SER A 562 10.07 -22.14 19.34
N SER A 563 9.61 -22.60 18.17
CA SER A 563 8.17 -22.74 17.87
C SER A 563 7.46 -23.80 18.72
N LEU A 564 8.07 -24.96 18.97
CA LEU A 564 7.39 -26.07 19.64
C LEU A 564 7.05 -25.77 21.11
N ALA A 565 7.91 -25.05 21.83
CA ALA A 565 7.66 -24.67 23.22
C ALA A 565 6.50 -23.68 23.34
N VAL A 566 6.47 -22.68 22.46
CA VAL A 566 5.38 -21.69 22.36
C VAL A 566 4.06 -22.39 22.03
N GLU A 567 4.05 -23.25 21.01
CA GLU A 567 2.89 -24.03 20.63
C GLU A 567 2.38 -24.92 21.80
N THR A 568 3.28 -25.54 22.56
CA THR A 568 2.93 -26.38 23.70
C THR A 568 2.27 -25.58 24.82
N ALA A 569 2.82 -24.42 25.17
CA ALA A 569 2.26 -23.54 26.20
C ALA A 569 0.88 -23.00 25.79
N LEU A 570 0.72 -22.56 24.53
CA LEU A 570 -0.56 -22.11 23.98
C LEU A 570 -1.65 -23.18 24.10
N LYS A 571 -1.30 -24.46 23.89
CA LYS A 571 -2.23 -25.59 24.05
C LYS A 571 -2.58 -25.88 25.51
N ALA A 572 -1.60 -25.77 26.42
CA ALA A 572 -1.74 -26.14 27.83
C ALA A 572 -2.64 -25.17 28.61
N GLU A 573 -2.43 -23.86 28.46
CA GLU A 573 -3.22 -22.84 29.15
C GLU A 573 -4.50 -22.46 28.38
N GLY A 574 -4.52 -22.68 27.07
CA GLY A 574 -5.72 -22.60 26.22
C GLY A 574 -6.48 -21.27 26.30
N GLU A 575 -7.80 -21.33 26.46
CA GLU A 575 -8.69 -20.15 26.44
C GLU A 575 -8.38 -19.13 27.55
N THR A 576 -7.94 -19.59 28.72
CA THR A 576 -7.55 -18.72 29.85
C THR A 576 -6.37 -17.82 29.48
N LEU A 577 -5.39 -18.36 28.77
CA LEU A 577 -4.25 -17.58 28.27
C LEU A 577 -4.70 -16.56 27.24
N GLY A 578 -5.61 -16.92 26.33
CA GLY A 578 -6.15 -16.00 25.33
C GLY A 578 -6.83 -14.79 25.97
N ALA A 579 -7.67 -15.04 26.98
CA ALA A 579 -8.32 -13.99 27.76
C ALA A 579 -7.31 -13.11 28.53
N ARG A 580 -6.25 -13.70 29.11
CA ARG A 580 -5.17 -12.95 29.76
C ARG A 580 -4.43 -12.04 28.77
N LEU A 581 -3.98 -12.59 27.64
CA LEU A 581 -3.27 -11.84 26.59
C LEU A 581 -4.11 -10.68 26.04
N TRP A 582 -5.43 -10.87 25.92
CA TRP A 582 -6.35 -9.80 25.56
C TRP A 582 -6.32 -8.64 26.57
N GLN A 583 -6.44 -8.95 27.87
CA GLN A 583 -6.39 -7.91 28.93
C GLN A 583 -5.02 -7.22 29.00
N GLU A 584 -3.93 -7.98 28.81
CA GLU A 584 -2.58 -7.43 28.71
C GLU A 584 -2.42 -6.47 27.52
N ALA A 585 -2.97 -6.82 26.35
CA ALA A 585 -2.95 -5.96 25.17
C ALA A 585 -3.73 -4.66 25.41
N VAL A 586 -4.92 -4.74 26.03
CA VAL A 586 -5.70 -3.55 26.43
C VAL A 586 -4.92 -2.67 27.40
N GLY A 587 -4.33 -3.28 28.43
CA GLY A 587 -3.51 -2.57 29.43
C GLY A 587 -2.29 -1.90 28.81
N TYR A 588 -1.57 -2.61 27.93
CA TYR A 588 -0.43 -2.09 27.20
C TYR A 588 -0.80 -0.85 26.38
N TRP A 589 -1.85 -0.94 25.55
CA TRP A 589 -2.21 0.19 24.68
C TRP A 589 -2.74 1.40 25.46
N ARG A 590 -3.48 1.20 26.57
CA ARG A 590 -3.84 2.30 27.47
C ARG A 590 -2.60 3.05 27.98
N GLN A 591 -1.55 2.34 28.34
CA GLN A 591 -0.31 2.93 28.81
C GLN A 591 0.49 3.57 27.66
N ALA A 592 0.63 2.85 26.53
CA ALA A 592 1.39 3.30 25.38
C ALA A 592 0.79 4.54 24.70
N LEU A 593 -0.53 4.76 24.84
CA LEU A 593 -1.25 5.93 24.31
C LEU A 593 -1.55 6.99 25.38
N ALA A 594 -1.09 6.79 26.62
CA ALA A 594 -1.20 7.80 27.66
C ALA A 594 -0.42 9.05 27.25
N GLY A 595 -1.00 10.23 27.43
CA GLY A 595 -0.42 11.46 26.88
C GLY A 595 -1.07 12.72 27.44
N PRO A 596 -0.94 13.85 26.73
CA PRO A 596 -1.61 15.08 27.11
C PRO A 596 -3.13 14.91 27.08
N ASP A 597 -3.81 15.61 27.98
CA ASP A 597 -5.27 15.70 27.97
C ASP A 597 -5.68 16.91 27.14
N PHE A 598 -6.57 16.71 26.19
CA PHE A 598 -7.23 17.80 25.47
C PHE A 598 -8.61 18.03 26.10
N LEU A 599 -8.84 19.23 26.60
CA LEU A 599 -10.09 19.63 27.20
C LEU A 599 -10.99 20.18 26.10
N LEU A 600 -12.08 19.47 25.83
CA LEU A 600 -12.97 19.67 24.69
C LEU A 600 -14.43 19.48 25.10
N PRO A 601 -15.39 20.06 24.38
CA PRO A 601 -16.80 19.68 24.51
C PRO A 601 -17.04 18.19 24.27
N GLU A 602 -18.07 17.62 24.91
CA GLU A 602 -18.43 16.21 24.75
C GLU A 602 -18.59 15.79 23.29
N SER A 603 -19.24 16.66 22.49
CA SER A 603 -19.51 16.44 21.08
C SER A 603 -18.26 16.29 20.21
N GLU A 604 -17.10 16.68 20.71
CA GLU A 604 -15.84 16.72 19.96
C GLU A 604 -14.83 15.67 20.46
N ARG A 605 -15.23 14.77 21.39
CA ARG A 605 -14.35 13.74 21.97
C ARG A 605 -13.74 12.77 20.95
N ASP A 606 -14.39 12.62 19.79
CA ASP A 606 -13.88 11.79 18.70
C ASP A 606 -12.60 12.35 18.06
N LEU A 607 -12.32 13.65 18.17
CA LEU A 607 -11.04 14.23 17.71
C LEU A 607 -9.85 13.61 18.46
N VAL A 608 -9.96 13.51 19.79
CA VAL A 608 -8.90 12.98 20.65
C VAL A 608 -8.76 11.48 20.48
N ARG A 609 -9.88 10.77 20.30
CA ARG A 609 -9.85 9.34 19.96
C ARG A 609 -9.16 9.09 18.63
N SER A 610 -9.43 9.92 17.62
CA SER A 610 -8.72 9.85 16.33
C SER A 610 -7.22 10.16 16.50
N LEU A 611 -6.86 11.12 17.36
CA LEU A 611 -5.44 11.43 17.64
C LEU A 611 -4.73 10.24 18.27
N ARG A 612 -5.35 9.59 19.26
CA ARG A 612 -4.79 8.41 19.94
C ARG A 612 -4.70 7.20 19.02
N ALA A 613 -5.72 6.95 18.20
CA ALA A 613 -5.69 5.88 17.21
C ALA A 613 -4.54 6.08 16.20
N ASN A 614 -4.34 7.30 15.70
CA ASN A 614 -3.24 7.59 14.76
C ASN A 614 -1.85 7.53 15.41
N LEU A 615 -1.71 7.91 16.69
CA LEU A 615 -0.48 7.62 17.45
C LEU A 615 -0.23 6.10 17.49
N ALA A 616 -1.27 5.32 17.77
CA ALA A 616 -1.15 3.87 17.80
C ALA A 616 -0.74 3.30 16.43
N TYR A 617 -1.30 3.82 15.34
CA TYR A 617 -0.96 3.40 13.98
C TYR A 617 0.48 3.74 13.59
N ILE A 618 1.01 4.90 13.99
CA ILE A 618 2.45 5.20 13.85
C ILE A 618 3.28 4.11 14.56
N LEU A 619 2.92 3.76 15.80
CA LEU A 619 3.65 2.76 16.58
C LEU A 619 3.56 1.35 15.99
N VAL A 620 2.40 0.95 15.47
CA VAL A 620 2.19 -0.38 14.85
C VAL A 620 2.86 -0.48 13.47
N ASN A 621 2.84 0.59 12.67
CA ASN A 621 3.46 0.57 11.34
C ASN A 621 4.99 0.52 11.38
N ARG A 622 5.63 0.88 12.50
CA ARG A 622 7.08 0.75 12.67
C ARG A 622 7.58 -0.66 12.41
N ASP A 623 8.76 -0.78 11.83
CA ASP A 623 9.48 -2.04 11.67
C ASP A 623 10.81 -1.97 12.45
N GLY A 624 10.78 -2.44 13.70
CA GLY A 624 11.83 -2.13 14.66
C GLY A 624 12.01 -0.60 14.84
N PRO A 625 13.20 -0.03 14.55
CA PRO A 625 13.42 1.41 14.61
C PRO A 625 12.86 2.17 13.39
N ALA A 626 12.59 1.50 12.26
CA ALA A 626 12.17 2.16 11.03
C ALA A 626 10.74 2.68 11.15
N LEU A 627 10.54 3.97 10.84
CA LEU A 627 9.21 4.59 10.72
C LEU A 627 8.72 4.39 9.29
N GLN A 628 7.59 3.69 9.13
CA GLN A 628 6.99 3.42 7.82
C GLN A 628 5.60 4.08 7.75
N PRO A 629 5.23 4.73 6.63
CA PRO A 629 3.89 5.26 6.43
C PRO A 629 2.85 4.15 6.25
N GLY A 630 3.26 2.97 5.78
CA GLY A 630 2.41 1.79 5.63
C GLY A 630 3.21 0.49 5.70
N SER A 631 2.52 -0.65 5.70
CA SER A 631 3.13 -1.98 5.89
C SER A 631 3.01 -2.90 4.69
N ARG A 632 2.38 -2.46 3.59
CA ARG A 632 2.14 -3.24 2.38
C ARG A 632 2.83 -2.60 1.19
N THR A 633 2.16 -1.67 0.54
CA THR A 633 2.65 -0.93 -0.62
C THR A 633 3.80 0.00 -0.24
N TYR A 634 3.73 0.58 0.96
CA TYR A 634 4.71 1.54 1.48
C TYR A 634 5.55 0.99 2.63
N ALA A 635 5.86 -0.30 2.61
CA ALA A 635 6.73 -0.98 3.59
C ALA A 635 8.21 -0.57 3.42
N ARG A 636 8.50 0.74 3.50
CA ARG A 636 9.82 1.38 3.46
C ARG A 636 9.81 2.59 4.39
N SER A 637 10.99 3.08 4.71
CA SER A 637 11.17 4.23 5.59
C SER A 637 11.72 5.41 4.80
N TRP A 638 10.86 6.34 4.43
CA TRP A 638 11.25 7.63 3.85
C TRP A 638 11.65 8.61 4.95
N ILE A 639 12.71 9.38 4.75
CA ILE A 639 13.12 10.40 5.73
C ILE A 639 12.07 11.51 5.86
N ARG A 640 11.39 11.87 4.76
CA ARG A 640 10.26 12.82 4.73
C ARG A 640 9.13 12.44 5.68
N ASP A 641 8.59 11.25 5.49
CA ASP A 641 7.56 10.66 6.36
C ASP A 641 8.09 10.53 7.79
N GLY A 642 9.31 10.02 7.93
CA GLY A 642 9.99 9.83 9.21
C GLY A 642 10.15 11.13 10.00
N ALA A 643 10.44 12.25 9.35
CA ALA A 643 10.59 13.56 9.98
C ALA A 643 9.27 14.06 10.57
N LEU A 644 8.19 13.95 9.81
CA LEU A 644 6.86 14.42 10.23
C LEU A 644 6.23 13.49 11.25
N MET A 645 6.39 12.17 11.11
CA MET A 645 6.03 11.17 12.12
C MET A 645 6.83 11.38 13.41
N SER A 646 8.13 11.68 13.33
CA SER A 646 8.97 11.97 14.49
C SER A 646 8.52 13.21 15.23
N SER A 647 8.17 14.28 14.52
CA SER A 647 7.64 15.48 15.15
C SER A 647 6.31 15.21 15.88
N ALA A 648 5.39 14.45 15.28
CA ALA A 648 4.15 14.03 15.96
C ALA A 648 4.42 13.18 17.22
N LEU A 649 5.39 12.26 17.16
CA LEU A 649 5.82 11.47 18.31
C LEU A 649 6.40 12.35 19.43
N LEU A 650 7.30 13.28 19.11
CA LEU A 650 7.90 14.21 20.06
C LEU A 650 6.85 15.12 20.73
N MET A 651 5.91 15.64 19.94
CA MET A 651 4.78 16.45 20.41
C MET A 651 3.86 15.71 21.39
N LEU A 652 3.87 14.38 21.38
CA LEU A 652 3.11 13.53 22.31
C LEU A 652 4.01 12.85 23.37
N GLY A 653 5.29 13.22 23.44
CA GLY A 653 6.24 12.72 24.44
C GLY A 653 6.75 11.30 24.16
N ARG A 654 7.03 10.97 22.89
CA ARG A 654 7.59 9.68 22.43
C ARG A 654 9.00 9.85 21.86
N GLY A 655 9.92 10.36 22.69
CA GLY A 655 11.29 10.66 22.28
C GLY A 655 12.16 9.43 22.00
N GLU A 656 11.97 8.34 22.75
CA GLU A 656 12.76 7.10 22.61
C GLU A 656 12.59 6.46 21.23
N GLU A 657 11.37 6.48 20.69
CA GLU A 657 11.09 5.99 19.35
C GLU A 657 11.84 6.76 18.26
N VAL A 658 11.90 8.09 18.41
CA VAL A 658 12.60 8.99 17.47
C VAL A 658 14.11 8.85 17.58
N LYS A 659 14.65 8.72 18.80
CA LYS A 659 16.08 8.45 19.03
C LYS A 659 16.53 7.21 18.28
N ARG A 660 15.81 6.09 18.46
CA ARG A 660 16.10 4.81 17.79
C ARG A 660 15.99 4.89 16.27
N PHE A 661 15.03 5.66 15.76
CA PHE A 661 14.88 5.91 14.32
C PHE A 661 16.11 6.64 13.76
N LEU A 662 16.52 7.76 14.37
CA LEU A 662 17.67 8.55 13.94
C LEU A 662 18.99 7.76 14.02
N GLU A 663 19.21 7.00 15.10
CA GLU A 663 20.37 6.11 15.25
C GLU A 663 20.48 5.06 14.15
N TRP A 664 19.33 4.57 13.68
CA TRP A 664 19.26 3.60 12.61
C TRP A 664 19.46 4.26 11.25
N TYR A 665 18.75 5.36 10.97
CA TYR A 665 18.77 6.05 9.67
C TYR A 665 20.16 6.62 9.34
N ALA A 666 20.86 7.20 10.33
CA ALA A 666 22.18 7.81 10.14
C ALA A 666 23.25 6.83 9.60
N ARG A 667 23.07 5.52 9.82
CA ARG A 667 24.01 4.47 9.37
C ARG A 667 24.01 4.28 7.86
N PHE A 668 23.00 4.80 7.17
CA PHE A 668 22.83 4.67 5.73
C PHE A 668 23.26 5.92 4.96
N GLN A 669 23.78 6.95 5.65
CA GLN A 669 24.40 8.11 4.99
C GLN A 669 25.57 7.64 4.11
N SER A 670 25.64 8.15 2.89
CA SER A 670 26.72 7.83 1.95
C SER A 670 28.02 8.53 2.32
N ALA A 671 29.14 8.05 1.75
CA ALA A 671 30.47 8.58 2.05
C ALA A 671 30.67 10.04 1.62
N ASP A 672 29.91 10.53 0.63
CA ASP A 672 29.89 11.92 0.19
C ASP A 672 28.90 12.81 0.97
N GLY A 673 28.33 12.27 2.05
CA GLY A 673 27.44 12.99 2.96
C GLY A 673 25.96 12.99 2.59
N ALA A 674 25.58 12.39 1.45
CA ALA A 674 24.19 12.34 1.03
C ALA A 674 23.33 11.51 2.00
N ILE A 675 22.14 12.02 2.29
CA ILE A 675 21.14 11.30 3.08
C ILE A 675 20.20 10.59 2.11
N PRO A 676 20.03 9.26 2.22
CA PRO A 676 19.13 8.53 1.31
C PRO A 676 17.68 8.97 1.53
N CYS A 677 16.91 9.08 0.44
CA CYS A 677 15.50 9.48 0.50
C CYS A 677 14.62 8.44 1.19
N CYS A 678 14.92 7.16 0.97
CA CYS A 678 14.25 6.07 1.63
C CYS A 678 15.16 4.86 1.85
N ILE A 679 14.78 4.03 2.83
CA ILE A 679 15.46 2.77 3.16
C ILE A 679 14.40 1.67 3.23
N ASP A 680 14.67 0.55 2.57
CA ASP A 680 13.85 -0.66 2.69
C ASP A 680 14.70 -1.91 3.00
N SER A 681 14.09 -3.10 2.94
CA SER A 681 14.76 -4.37 3.24
C SER A 681 15.98 -4.67 2.35
N ARG A 682 16.11 -3.98 1.20
CA ARG A 682 17.22 -4.10 0.24
C ARG A 682 18.33 -3.08 0.50
N GLY A 683 18.11 -2.11 1.39
CA GLY A 683 19.05 -1.03 1.70
C GLY A 683 18.52 0.37 1.30
N PRO A 684 19.41 1.38 1.24
CA PRO A 684 19.05 2.75 0.86
C PRO A 684 18.75 2.84 -0.64
N ASP A 685 17.74 3.63 -1.00
CA ASP A 685 17.43 3.97 -2.38
C ASP A 685 18.41 5.05 -2.89
N SER A 686 18.74 4.98 -4.18
CA SER A 686 19.68 5.86 -4.87
C SER A 686 19.00 6.96 -5.69
N VAL A 687 17.66 6.99 -5.70
CA VAL A 687 16.89 8.03 -6.37
C VAL A 687 17.19 9.41 -5.73
N PRO A 688 17.52 10.43 -6.54
CA PRO A 688 17.70 11.79 -6.03
C PRO A 688 16.38 12.41 -5.56
N GLU A 689 16.28 12.67 -4.25
CA GLU A 689 15.28 13.53 -3.61
C GLU A 689 16.02 14.50 -2.66
N ASN A 690 16.08 15.78 -3.01
CA ASN A 690 17.04 16.71 -2.40
C ASN A 690 16.55 17.32 -1.07
N ASP A 691 15.26 17.17 -0.73
CA ASP A 691 14.66 17.46 0.58
C ASP A 691 15.27 16.64 1.73
N SER A 692 15.69 15.40 1.44
CA SER A 692 16.17 14.40 2.40
C SER A 692 17.18 14.91 3.43
N HIS A 693 18.13 15.74 3.00
CA HIS A 693 19.21 16.29 3.84
C HIS A 693 18.65 17.25 4.89
N GLY A 694 17.74 18.12 4.46
CA GLY A 694 17.10 19.11 5.32
C GLY A 694 16.20 18.44 6.35
N GLU A 695 15.44 17.43 5.92
CA GLU A 695 14.53 16.65 6.76
C GLU A 695 15.26 15.87 7.87
N PHE A 696 16.42 15.26 7.55
CA PHE A 696 17.24 14.59 8.55
C PHE A 696 17.74 15.55 9.64
N VAL A 697 18.32 16.69 9.23
CA VAL A 697 18.84 17.68 10.19
C VAL A 697 17.71 18.31 11.01
N TYR A 698 16.57 18.61 10.37
CA TYR A 698 15.36 19.05 11.06
C TYR A 698 14.95 18.06 12.15
N THR A 699 14.91 16.76 11.84
CA THR A 699 14.49 15.74 12.79
C THR A 699 15.42 15.64 14.00
N VAL A 700 16.75 15.76 13.80
CA VAL A 700 17.71 15.82 14.91
C VAL A 700 17.50 17.09 15.76
N ALA A 701 17.24 18.23 15.12
CA ALA A 701 16.99 19.49 15.82
C ALA A 701 15.68 19.47 16.61
N GLU A 702 14.59 18.93 16.05
CA GLU A 702 13.33 18.72 16.77
C GLU A 702 13.51 17.80 17.97
N TYR A 703 14.24 16.69 17.81
CA TYR A 703 14.57 15.80 18.92
C TYR A 703 15.28 16.56 20.05
N TYR A 704 16.29 17.37 19.72
CA TYR A 704 16.98 18.21 20.69
C TYR A 704 16.05 19.24 21.36
N ARG A 705 15.21 19.93 20.59
CA ARG A 705 14.27 20.94 21.12
C ARG A 705 13.37 20.36 22.21
N HIS A 706 12.91 19.13 22.03
CA HIS A 706 12.00 18.45 22.96
C HIS A 706 12.70 17.72 24.11
N THR A 707 13.89 17.15 23.89
CA THR A 707 14.56 16.29 24.90
C THR A 707 15.73 16.97 25.60
N ARG A 708 16.34 17.97 24.97
CA ARG A 708 17.60 18.62 25.39
C ARG A 708 18.77 17.64 25.55
N ASP A 709 18.70 16.47 24.90
CA ASP A 709 19.74 15.43 24.92
C ASP A 709 20.93 15.84 24.05
N LEU A 710 21.87 16.57 24.65
CA LEU A 710 23.05 17.10 23.99
C LEU A 710 24.04 15.99 23.59
N GLU A 711 24.14 14.93 24.39
CA GLU A 711 25.04 13.81 24.13
C GLU A 711 24.65 13.11 22.82
N PHE A 712 23.35 12.94 22.59
CA PHE A 712 22.85 12.36 21.35
C PHE A 712 23.12 13.24 20.13
N VAL A 713 22.90 14.56 20.25
CA VAL A 713 23.25 15.50 19.18
C VAL A 713 24.73 15.43 18.86
N GLN A 714 25.59 15.36 19.88
CA GLN A 714 27.03 15.25 19.70
C GLN A 714 27.44 13.95 18.99
N ALA A 715 26.75 12.84 19.26
CA ALA A 715 26.95 11.58 18.56
C ALA A 715 26.58 11.65 17.06
N LEU A 716 25.52 12.39 16.71
CA LEU A 716 25.10 12.59 15.32
C LEU A 716 25.80 13.75 14.61
N TRP A 717 26.61 14.54 15.32
CA TRP A 717 27.26 15.73 14.77
C TRP A 717 28.07 15.48 13.49
N PRO A 718 28.88 14.40 13.38
CA PRO A 718 29.61 14.12 12.13
C PRO A 718 28.69 13.92 10.93
N HIS A 719 27.51 13.32 11.14
CA HIS A 719 26.52 13.11 10.09
C HIS A 719 25.91 14.43 9.60
N ILE A 720 25.63 15.36 10.52
CA ILE A 720 25.13 16.70 10.21
C ILE A 720 26.17 17.49 9.40
N VAL A 721 27.43 17.48 9.84
CA VAL A 721 28.52 18.16 9.12
C VAL A 721 28.67 17.63 7.70
N ALA A 722 28.65 16.30 7.52
CA ALA A 722 28.72 15.67 6.20
C ALA A 722 27.50 16.04 5.32
N ALA A 723 26.29 16.03 5.88
CA ALA A 723 25.08 16.42 5.14
C ALA A 723 25.12 17.89 4.69
N MET A 724 25.60 18.81 5.55
CA MET A 724 25.75 20.21 5.17
C MET A 724 26.85 20.42 4.12
N GLY A 725 27.92 19.62 4.14
CA GLY A 725 28.91 19.61 3.07
C GLY A 725 28.31 19.15 1.73
N HIS A 726 27.45 18.15 1.76
CA HIS A 726 26.73 17.67 0.57
C HIS A 726 25.74 18.72 0.03
N VAL A 727 24.95 19.35 0.91
CA VAL A 727 24.05 20.46 0.55
C VAL A 727 24.81 21.61 -0.10
N ASP A 728 25.98 21.97 0.46
CA ASP A 728 26.83 23.00 -0.13
C ASP A 728 27.32 22.60 -1.54
N ALA A 729 27.71 21.34 -1.74
CA ALA A 729 28.11 20.85 -3.07
C ALA A 729 26.94 20.89 -4.08
N LEU A 730 25.73 20.49 -3.68
CA LEU A 730 24.55 20.47 -4.54
C LEU A 730 24.14 21.87 -5.00
N ARG A 731 24.01 22.84 -4.09
CA ARG A 731 23.61 24.21 -4.47
C ARG A 731 24.61 24.88 -5.42
N HIS A 732 25.90 24.58 -5.29
CA HIS A 732 26.93 25.12 -6.18
C HIS A 732 26.76 24.69 -7.65
N GLN A 733 26.09 23.56 -7.90
CA GLN A 733 25.76 23.13 -9.27
C GLN A 733 24.82 24.10 -9.99
N ARG A 734 24.12 24.97 -9.25
CA ARG A 734 23.25 26.03 -9.78
C ARG A 734 23.81 27.44 -9.57
N MET A 735 25.06 27.57 -9.12
CA MET A 735 25.74 28.85 -8.92
C MET A 735 26.75 29.19 -10.03
N THR A 736 26.55 28.64 -11.23
CA THR A 736 27.40 28.87 -12.41
C THR A 736 26.92 30.05 -13.25
N GLU A 737 27.74 30.51 -14.20
CA GLU A 737 27.40 31.62 -15.10
C GLU A 737 26.10 31.39 -15.88
N VAL A 738 25.82 30.14 -16.25
CA VAL A 738 24.60 29.72 -16.97
C VAL A 738 23.33 30.12 -16.21
N TYR A 739 23.37 30.09 -14.88
CA TYR A 739 22.22 30.39 -14.04
C TYR A 739 22.17 31.85 -13.56
N ARG A 740 23.22 32.66 -13.79
CA ARG A 740 23.27 34.04 -13.27
C ARG A 740 22.34 35.02 -13.98
N SER A 741 21.93 34.73 -15.21
CA SER A 741 21.15 35.65 -16.04
C SER A 741 20.14 34.93 -16.95
N GLY A 742 19.33 35.70 -17.68
CA GLY A 742 18.34 35.17 -18.63
C GLY A 742 17.34 34.22 -17.97
N GLU A 743 16.99 33.15 -18.69
CA GLU A 743 16.07 32.11 -18.19
C GLU A 743 16.66 31.28 -17.04
N GLY A 744 18.00 31.21 -16.96
CA GLY A 744 18.72 30.47 -15.91
C GLY A 744 18.53 31.07 -14.51
N ARG A 745 18.20 32.37 -14.43
CA ARG A 745 18.02 33.09 -13.15
C ARG A 745 16.97 32.47 -12.23
N ALA A 746 15.94 31.85 -12.79
CA ALA A 746 14.88 31.18 -12.03
C ALA A 746 15.38 29.94 -11.27
N PHE A 747 16.59 29.47 -11.54
CA PHE A 747 17.18 28.28 -10.92
C PHE A 747 18.45 28.60 -10.12
N TYR A 748 18.92 29.85 -10.11
CA TYR A 748 20.20 30.22 -9.51
C TYR A 748 20.26 29.90 -8.03
N GLY A 749 21.24 29.08 -7.63
CA GLY A 749 21.49 28.70 -6.25
C GLY A 749 20.44 27.76 -5.62
N LEU A 750 19.45 27.28 -6.38
CA LEU A 750 18.52 26.24 -5.94
C LEU A 750 19.19 24.87 -5.87
N MET A 751 18.53 23.93 -5.21
CA MET A 751 18.88 22.51 -5.29
C MET A 751 18.68 22.00 -6.73
N PRO A 752 19.49 21.03 -7.20
CA PRO A 752 19.30 20.44 -8.52
C PRO A 752 17.94 19.78 -8.68
N ALA A 753 17.52 19.58 -9.94
CA ALA A 753 16.27 18.89 -10.23
C ALA A 753 16.24 17.46 -9.66
N SER A 754 15.12 17.11 -9.03
CA SER A 754 14.88 15.84 -8.32
C SER A 754 13.45 15.34 -8.57
N ILE A 755 13.09 14.16 -8.06
CA ILE A 755 11.70 13.65 -8.10
C ILE A 755 10.98 13.73 -6.75
N SER A 756 11.40 14.65 -5.88
CA SER A 756 10.84 14.82 -4.53
C SER A 756 9.34 15.13 -4.51
N HIS A 757 8.70 14.81 -3.37
CA HIS A 757 7.29 15.08 -3.06
C HIS A 757 6.25 14.48 -4.05
N GLU A 758 6.46 13.21 -4.45
CA GLU A 758 5.53 12.29 -5.16
C GLU A 758 4.91 12.75 -6.50
N GLY A 759 5.01 14.03 -6.86
CA GLY A 759 4.36 14.62 -8.03
C GLY A 759 5.20 14.61 -9.31
N TYR A 760 6.51 14.36 -9.22
CA TYR A 760 7.45 14.61 -10.32
C TYR A 760 8.21 13.37 -10.80
N ALA A 761 7.73 12.16 -10.47
CA ALA A 761 8.36 10.91 -10.92
C ALA A 761 8.42 10.78 -12.46
N SER A 762 7.53 11.45 -13.21
CA SER A 762 7.55 11.47 -14.68
C SER A 762 8.65 12.36 -15.26
N GLN A 763 9.10 13.38 -14.53
CA GLN A 763 10.11 14.32 -14.96
C GLN A 763 10.71 15.06 -13.75
N PRO A 764 12.02 14.90 -13.46
CA PRO A 764 12.66 15.65 -12.38
C PRO A 764 12.57 17.17 -12.58
N VAL A 765 12.34 17.92 -11.50
CA VAL A 765 12.19 19.39 -11.49
C VAL A 765 12.93 20.03 -10.30
N HIS A 766 13.20 21.33 -10.39
CA HIS A 766 13.66 22.16 -9.26
C HIS A 766 12.44 22.53 -8.41
N ALA A 767 12.09 21.62 -7.49
CA ALA A 767 10.96 21.79 -6.59
C ALA A 767 11.31 22.74 -5.44
N PHE A 768 10.48 23.76 -5.22
CA PHE A 768 10.64 24.65 -4.06
C PHE A 768 10.47 23.90 -2.73
N TRP A 769 9.78 22.75 -2.74
CA TRP A 769 9.73 21.81 -1.62
C TRP A 769 11.15 21.49 -1.08
N ASP A 770 12.05 21.05 -1.96
CA ASP A 770 13.42 20.67 -1.63
C ASP A 770 14.19 21.84 -1.03
N ASP A 771 14.02 23.01 -1.65
CA ASP A 771 14.71 24.21 -1.24
C ASP A 771 14.25 24.70 0.15
N PHE A 772 12.95 24.69 0.45
CA PHE A 772 12.47 25.12 1.77
C PHE A 772 12.83 24.13 2.88
N TRP A 773 12.82 22.82 2.61
CA TRP A 773 13.37 21.83 3.54
C TRP A 773 14.87 22.01 3.75
N THR A 774 15.63 22.26 2.69
CA THR A 774 17.06 22.55 2.76
C THR A 774 17.32 23.79 3.60
N LEU A 775 16.58 24.88 3.39
CA LEU A 775 16.70 26.11 4.17
C LEU A 775 16.40 25.87 5.65
N ARG A 776 15.35 25.09 5.96
CA ARG A 776 15.04 24.67 7.34
C ARG A 776 16.20 23.88 7.95
N GLY A 777 16.73 22.91 7.23
CA GLY A 777 17.87 22.09 7.65
C GLY A 777 19.13 22.92 7.96
N ILE A 778 19.50 23.88 7.11
CA ILE A 778 20.68 24.72 7.35
C ILE A 778 20.48 25.57 8.61
N ARG A 779 19.30 26.16 8.83
CA ARG A 779 18.99 26.93 10.04
C ARG A 779 19.05 26.07 11.31
N ASP A 780 18.56 24.85 11.21
CA ASP A 780 18.59 23.88 12.30
C ASP A 780 20.02 23.42 12.60
N ALA A 781 20.86 23.24 11.57
CA ALA A 781 22.29 23.00 11.72
C ALA A 781 23.00 24.16 12.44
N VAL A 782 22.65 25.42 12.11
CA VAL A 782 23.16 26.61 12.81
C VAL A 782 22.76 26.61 14.28
N MET A 783 21.52 26.27 14.59
CA MET A 783 21.03 26.18 15.97
C MET A 783 21.83 25.13 16.75
N LEU A 784 21.98 23.92 16.19
CA LEU A 784 22.74 22.84 16.81
C LEU A 784 24.24 23.19 16.97
N ALA A 785 24.85 23.86 15.99
CA ALA A 785 26.22 24.34 16.08
C ALA A 785 26.41 25.29 17.29
N LYS A 786 25.48 26.24 17.48
CA LYS A 786 25.51 27.17 18.62
C LYS A 786 25.37 26.44 19.94
N VAL A 787 24.46 25.46 20.01
CA VAL A 787 24.24 24.63 21.20
C VAL A 787 25.49 23.82 21.56
N LEU A 788 26.22 23.29 20.58
CA LEU A 788 27.46 22.54 20.80
C LEU A 788 28.69 23.44 21.04
N GLY A 789 28.56 24.76 20.88
CA GLY A 789 29.69 25.70 20.96
C GLY A 789 30.62 25.68 19.74
N ASP A 790 30.19 25.09 18.61
CA ASP A 790 30.94 25.09 17.35
C ASP A 790 30.72 26.41 16.59
N HIS A 791 31.40 27.45 17.06
CA HIS A 791 31.26 28.80 16.50
C HIS A 791 31.70 28.92 15.04
N ALA A 792 32.60 28.03 14.58
CA ALA A 792 33.08 28.02 13.20
C ALA A 792 31.98 27.58 12.23
N HIS A 793 31.37 26.41 12.47
CA HIS A 793 30.24 25.95 11.67
C HIS A 793 29.02 26.85 11.85
N ALA A 794 28.74 27.33 13.07
CA ALA A 794 27.64 28.27 13.31
C ALA A 794 27.76 29.53 12.45
N GLY A 795 28.97 30.12 12.34
CA GLY A 795 29.21 31.29 11.49
C GLY A 795 29.10 30.99 10.00
N SER A 796 29.77 29.93 9.53
CA SER A 796 29.78 29.53 8.12
C SER A 796 28.36 29.19 7.61
N TRP A 797 27.63 28.36 8.35
CA TRP A 797 26.28 27.96 7.97
C TRP A 797 25.25 29.08 8.16
N SER A 798 25.48 30.04 9.06
CA SER A 798 24.64 31.25 9.12
C SER A 798 24.75 32.06 7.83
N HIS A 799 25.97 32.19 7.29
CA HIS A 799 26.17 32.84 6.00
C HIS A 799 25.51 32.05 4.86
N MET A 800 25.68 30.73 4.84
CA MET A 800 25.05 29.85 3.86
C MET A 800 23.51 29.96 3.90
N ALA A 801 22.89 29.96 5.08
CA ALA A 801 21.44 30.11 5.24
C ALA A 801 20.92 31.45 4.70
N ALA A 802 21.67 32.53 4.94
CA ALA A 802 21.32 33.86 4.44
C ALA A 802 21.44 33.95 2.91
N GLU A 803 22.55 33.43 2.35
CA GLU A 803 22.79 33.40 0.90
C GLU A 803 21.75 32.52 0.19
N PHE A 804 21.59 31.27 0.61
CA PHE A 804 20.64 30.32 0.03
C PHE A 804 19.20 30.82 0.15
N GLY A 805 18.80 31.33 1.32
CA GLY A 805 17.48 31.92 1.51
C GLY A 805 17.23 33.14 0.61
N GLY A 806 18.26 33.95 0.33
CA GLY A 806 18.18 35.07 -0.61
C GLY A 806 17.98 34.59 -2.05
N HIS A 807 18.78 33.61 -2.48
CA HIS A 807 18.66 33.00 -3.82
C HIS A 807 17.29 32.34 -4.02
N LEU A 808 16.81 31.57 -3.05
CA LEU A 808 15.50 30.91 -3.07
C LEU A 808 14.35 31.90 -3.32
N HIS A 809 14.29 33.00 -2.55
CA HIS A 809 13.22 33.98 -2.73
C HIS A 809 13.34 34.73 -4.06
N ALA A 810 14.57 35.02 -4.51
CA ALA A 810 14.79 35.65 -5.81
C ALA A 810 14.38 34.72 -6.97
N ALA A 811 14.67 33.42 -6.87
CA ALA A 811 14.30 32.39 -7.83
C ALA A 811 12.78 32.18 -7.88
N LEU A 812 12.09 32.18 -6.74
CA LEU A 812 10.63 32.14 -6.65
C LEU A 812 9.98 33.33 -7.38
N GLN A 813 10.45 34.55 -7.11
CA GLN A 813 9.98 35.77 -7.79
C GLN A 813 10.29 35.75 -9.29
N ALA A 814 11.50 35.31 -9.67
CA ALA A 814 11.89 35.18 -11.07
C ALA A 814 11.04 34.14 -11.81
N THR A 815 10.68 33.04 -11.14
CA THR A 815 9.76 32.02 -11.67
C THR A 815 8.38 32.61 -11.89
N MET A 816 7.82 33.31 -10.91
CA MET A 816 6.51 33.95 -11.04
C MET A 816 6.47 34.93 -12.21
N ALA A 817 7.51 35.77 -12.34
CA ALA A 817 7.65 36.72 -13.43
C ALA A 817 7.79 36.02 -14.79
N ARG A 818 8.63 34.98 -14.89
CA ARG A 818 8.87 34.21 -16.12
C ARG A 818 7.63 33.45 -16.59
N LYS A 819 6.87 32.89 -15.65
CA LYS A 819 5.69 32.05 -15.93
C LYS A 819 4.40 32.87 -16.03
N HIS A 820 4.46 34.17 -15.73
CA HIS A 820 3.31 35.08 -15.70
C HIS A 820 2.20 34.59 -14.75
N ILE A 821 2.59 34.16 -13.56
CA ILE A 821 1.70 33.65 -12.52
C ILE A 821 1.69 34.57 -11.30
N ASP A 822 0.59 34.58 -10.58
CA ASP A 822 0.30 35.43 -9.43
C ASP A 822 0.04 34.63 -8.14
N TYR A 823 0.37 33.34 -8.14
CA TYR A 823 0.32 32.41 -7.01
C TYR A 823 1.73 31.87 -6.68
N ILE A 824 1.90 31.22 -5.54
CA ILE A 824 3.16 30.56 -5.16
C ILE A 824 3.36 29.28 -6.00
N PRO A 825 4.39 29.21 -6.85
CA PRO A 825 4.67 28.01 -7.64
C PRO A 825 5.24 26.87 -6.79
N ALA A 826 4.95 25.62 -7.19
CA ALA A 826 5.51 24.42 -6.59
C ALA A 826 6.91 24.08 -7.14
N SER A 827 7.12 24.29 -8.45
CA SER A 827 8.41 24.10 -9.11
C SER A 827 8.82 25.33 -9.93
N ALA A 828 10.13 25.56 -10.05
CA ALA A 828 10.65 26.59 -10.95
C ALA A 828 10.38 26.20 -12.43
N ASP A 829 10.50 24.92 -12.75
CA ASP A 829 10.40 24.38 -14.11
C ASP A 829 9.00 24.49 -14.69
N LEU A 830 7.96 24.07 -13.96
CA LEU A 830 6.59 24.03 -14.47
C LEU A 830 5.82 25.30 -14.12
N GLY A 831 6.03 25.87 -12.93
CA GLY A 831 5.21 26.97 -12.40
C GLY A 831 3.81 26.51 -12.00
N ASP A 832 3.67 25.23 -11.66
CA ASP A 832 2.45 24.57 -11.21
C ASP A 832 2.09 24.94 -9.77
N ILE A 833 0.86 24.62 -9.36
CA ILE A 833 0.31 24.95 -8.04
C ILE A 833 0.27 23.70 -7.17
N ASP A 834 0.86 23.77 -5.97
CA ASP A 834 0.78 22.72 -4.95
C ASP A 834 0.58 23.36 -3.56
N PRO A 835 -0.65 23.42 -3.05
CA PRO A 835 -0.94 23.94 -1.72
C PRO A 835 -0.24 23.15 -0.60
N ASN A 836 0.02 21.85 -0.78
CA ASN A 836 0.67 21.03 0.25
C ASN A 836 2.13 21.44 0.44
N ALA A 837 2.83 21.83 -0.63
CA ALA A 837 4.15 22.41 -0.54
C ALA A 837 4.13 23.76 0.21
N VAL A 838 3.15 24.62 -0.08
CA VAL A 838 2.98 25.91 0.62
C VAL A 838 2.74 25.71 2.12
N ALA A 839 2.02 24.66 2.52
CA ALA A 839 1.83 24.36 3.93
C ALA A 839 3.17 24.17 4.66
N ILE A 840 4.13 23.43 4.08
CA ILE A 840 5.47 23.24 4.65
C ILE A 840 6.26 24.56 4.70
N MET A 841 6.16 25.40 3.67
CA MET A 841 6.80 26.72 3.66
C MET A 841 6.34 27.58 4.85
N VAL A 842 5.06 27.44 5.23
CA VAL A 842 4.44 28.18 6.33
C VAL A 842 4.71 27.54 7.69
N SER A 843 4.39 26.25 7.87
CA SER A 843 4.36 25.60 9.19
C SER A 843 5.69 24.97 9.62
N ILE A 844 6.56 24.60 8.68
CA ILE A 844 7.86 23.97 8.96
C ILE A 844 9.01 24.94 8.74
N ALA A 845 9.10 25.52 7.54
CA ALA A 845 10.20 26.42 7.19
C ALA A 845 10.09 27.78 7.88
N GLY A 846 8.87 28.17 8.30
CA GLY A 846 8.60 29.44 8.99
C GLY A 846 8.71 30.66 8.08
N GLU A 847 8.49 30.51 6.78
CA GLU A 847 8.74 31.56 5.77
C GLU A 847 7.50 32.39 5.41
N ALA A 848 6.38 32.20 6.11
CA ALA A 848 5.11 32.88 5.84
C ALA A 848 5.25 34.41 5.69
N GLY A 849 6.04 35.06 6.55
CA GLY A 849 6.28 36.51 6.50
C GLY A 849 7.20 36.99 5.37
N ARG A 850 7.90 36.08 4.69
CA ARG A 850 8.86 36.39 3.60
C ARG A 850 8.32 36.03 2.21
N LEU A 851 7.32 35.15 2.14
CA LEU A 851 6.62 34.85 0.89
C LEU A 851 5.87 36.09 0.36
N PRO A 852 5.69 36.23 -0.96
CA PRO A 852 4.84 37.28 -1.52
C PRO A 852 3.39 37.11 -1.05
N GLN A 853 2.92 38.03 -0.20
CA GLN A 853 1.67 37.89 0.55
C GLN A 853 0.44 37.75 -0.34
N ALA A 854 0.35 38.52 -1.43
CA ALA A 854 -0.76 38.43 -2.38
C ALA A 854 -0.83 37.05 -3.06
N ALA A 855 0.34 36.49 -3.41
CA ALA A 855 0.43 35.19 -4.03
C ALA A 855 0.14 34.05 -3.06
N LEU A 856 0.60 34.16 -1.80
CA LEU A 856 0.26 33.22 -0.74
C LEU A 856 -1.26 33.18 -0.48
N ALA A 857 -1.89 34.35 -0.35
CA ALA A 857 -3.34 34.45 -0.18
C ALA A 857 -4.08 33.81 -1.38
N LYS A 858 -3.66 34.15 -2.61
CA LYS A 858 -4.24 33.60 -3.83
C LYS A 858 -4.12 32.07 -3.91
N THR A 859 -2.95 31.49 -3.62
CA THR A 859 -2.79 30.03 -3.62
C THR A 859 -3.78 29.35 -2.68
N LEU A 860 -3.96 29.89 -1.47
CA LEU A 860 -4.87 29.32 -0.47
C LEU A 860 -6.34 29.52 -0.85
N ASP A 861 -6.70 30.66 -1.44
CA ASP A 861 -8.06 30.92 -1.91
C ASP A 861 -8.44 30.03 -3.09
N ASP A 862 -7.53 29.83 -4.05
CA ASP A 862 -7.71 28.91 -5.16
C ASP A 862 -7.85 27.46 -4.67
N TYR A 863 -7.03 27.04 -3.69
CA TYR A 863 -7.18 25.76 -3.01
C TYR A 863 -8.55 25.61 -2.37
N LEU A 864 -8.99 26.56 -1.53
CA LEU A 864 -10.27 26.47 -0.83
C LEU A 864 -11.45 26.47 -1.81
N ALA A 865 -11.36 27.21 -2.90
CA ALA A 865 -12.36 27.17 -3.96
C ALA A 865 -12.43 25.78 -4.62
N HIS A 866 -11.28 25.15 -4.89
CA HIS A 866 -11.22 23.80 -5.43
C HIS A 866 -11.75 22.75 -4.43
N PHE A 867 -11.29 22.81 -3.18
CA PHE A 867 -11.74 21.96 -2.08
C PHE A 867 -13.26 22.04 -1.88
N ARG A 868 -13.84 23.25 -1.86
CA ARG A 868 -15.30 23.46 -1.73
C ARG A 868 -16.07 22.84 -2.89
N LYS A 869 -15.60 23.03 -4.14
CA LYS A 869 -16.19 22.36 -5.32
C LYS A 869 -16.19 20.84 -5.18
N ARG A 870 -15.06 20.26 -4.73
CA ARG A 870 -14.93 18.81 -4.50
C ARG A 870 -15.87 18.31 -3.41
N ARG A 871 -15.88 18.97 -2.25
CA ARG A 871 -16.77 18.65 -1.12
C ARG A 871 -18.24 18.68 -1.53
N ASP A 872 -18.62 19.63 -2.37
CA ASP A 872 -19.99 19.81 -2.85
C ASP A 872 -20.34 18.91 -4.06
N GLY A 873 -19.46 17.95 -4.40
CA GLY A 873 -19.70 16.92 -5.42
C GLY A 873 -19.35 17.31 -6.85
N ASN A 874 -18.81 18.51 -7.07
CA ASN A 874 -18.54 19.13 -8.38
C ASN A 874 -17.04 19.26 -8.71
N GLY A 875 -16.20 18.41 -8.12
CA GLY A 875 -14.74 18.42 -8.33
C GLY A 875 -14.19 17.07 -8.76
N ASP A 876 -12.90 16.87 -8.51
CA ASP A 876 -12.16 15.67 -8.89
C ASP A 876 -12.72 14.40 -8.23
N ASP A 877 -12.56 13.28 -8.93
CA ASP A 877 -13.12 11.98 -8.51
C ASP A 877 -12.40 11.36 -7.30
N GLY A 878 -11.19 11.83 -7.00
CA GLY A 878 -10.42 11.45 -5.82
C GLY A 878 -9.39 12.51 -5.44
N TYR A 879 -8.84 12.40 -4.23
CA TYR A 879 -7.85 13.32 -3.68
C TYR A 879 -6.99 12.62 -2.63
N THR A 880 -5.85 13.22 -2.26
CA THR A 880 -5.02 12.77 -1.15
C THR A 880 -5.35 13.52 0.15
N PRO A 881 -5.58 12.82 1.28
CA PRO A 881 -5.73 13.48 2.58
C PRO A 881 -4.47 14.15 3.13
N TYR A 882 -3.34 14.17 2.39
CA TYR A 882 -2.19 15.02 2.73
C TYR A 882 -2.59 16.48 2.95
N GLU A 883 -3.69 16.95 2.35
CA GLU A 883 -4.30 18.25 2.61
C GLU A 883 -4.51 18.58 4.10
N VAL A 884 -4.53 17.58 5.00
CA VAL A 884 -4.64 17.83 6.45
C VAL A 884 -3.55 18.76 6.97
N ARG A 885 -2.35 18.78 6.36
CA ARG A 885 -1.26 19.70 6.77
C ARG A 885 -1.58 21.18 6.53
N LEU A 886 -2.50 21.48 5.60
CA LEU A 886 -2.97 22.85 5.37
C LEU A 886 -3.71 23.42 6.58
N VAL A 887 -4.29 22.57 7.43
CA VAL A 887 -4.97 23.00 8.65
C VAL A 887 -4.01 23.77 9.57
N GLU A 888 -2.80 23.25 9.78
CA GLU A 888 -1.79 23.96 10.58
C GLU A 888 -1.40 25.30 9.93
N ALA A 889 -1.18 25.33 8.61
CA ALA A 889 -0.81 26.55 7.90
C ALA A 889 -1.91 27.62 7.98
N LEU A 890 -3.18 27.22 7.77
CA LEU A 890 -4.34 28.10 7.89
C LEU A 890 -4.49 28.66 9.31
N VAL A 891 -4.29 27.85 10.35
CA VAL A 891 -4.30 28.32 11.75
C VAL A 891 -3.19 29.35 11.99
N ARG A 892 -1.96 29.11 11.55
CA ARG A 892 -0.83 30.04 11.71
C ARG A 892 -1.09 31.39 11.00
N LEU A 893 -1.78 31.35 9.86
CA LEU A 893 -2.18 32.53 9.08
C LEU A 893 -3.48 33.20 9.57
N GLY A 894 -4.08 32.72 10.67
CA GLY A 894 -5.30 33.32 11.24
C GLY A 894 -6.60 32.97 10.50
N ARG A 895 -6.57 32.01 9.56
CA ARG A 895 -7.72 31.51 8.79
C ARG A 895 -8.41 30.35 9.49
N ARG A 896 -8.84 30.58 10.73
CA ARG A 896 -9.39 29.54 11.63
C ARG A 896 -10.60 28.81 11.05
N ASP A 897 -11.56 29.54 10.49
CA ASP A 897 -12.81 28.94 10.01
C ASP A 897 -12.55 28.04 8.79
N ASP A 898 -11.67 28.49 7.88
CA ASP A 898 -11.22 27.70 6.74
C ASP A 898 -10.49 26.42 7.21
N ALA A 899 -9.63 26.50 8.23
CA ALA A 899 -8.94 25.34 8.82
C ALA A 899 -9.93 24.27 9.32
N TRP A 900 -10.98 24.68 10.05
CA TRP A 900 -11.98 23.75 10.56
C TRP A 900 -12.91 23.20 9.48
N GLU A 901 -13.20 23.99 8.44
CA GLU A 901 -13.95 23.54 7.28
C GLU A 901 -13.23 22.36 6.58
N VAL A 902 -11.91 22.50 6.37
CA VAL A 902 -11.05 21.46 5.80
C VAL A 902 -10.98 20.25 6.74
N LEU A 903 -10.60 20.45 8.00
CA LEU A 903 -10.41 19.37 8.96
C LEU A 903 -11.67 18.51 9.16
N ARG A 904 -12.83 19.14 9.34
CA ARG A 904 -14.11 18.42 9.51
C ARG A 904 -14.49 17.65 8.24
N SER A 905 -14.09 18.10 7.05
CA SER A 905 -14.31 17.33 5.83
C SER A 905 -13.42 16.10 5.75
N LEU A 906 -12.14 16.24 6.03
CA LEU A 906 -11.19 15.12 6.00
C LEU A 906 -11.54 14.05 7.03
N LEU A 907 -12.05 14.41 8.22
CA LEU A 907 -12.51 13.46 9.23
C LEU A 907 -13.69 12.59 8.77
N ARG A 908 -14.57 13.11 7.91
CA ARG A 908 -15.68 12.33 7.31
C ARG A 908 -15.17 11.30 6.32
N ASP A 909 -13.95 11.47 5.82
CA ASP A 909 -13.32 10.62 4.81
C ASP A 909 -12.43 9.51 5.39
N GLN A 910 -12.46 9.32 6.71
CA GLN A 910 -11.91 8.12 7.35
C GLN A 910 -12.65 6.85 6.91
N ARG A 911 -11.91 5.75 6.71
CA ARG A 911 -12.47 4.49 6.18
C ARG A 911 -11.94 3.24 6.90
N PRO A 912 -12.83 2.32 7.30
CA PRO A 912 -14.14 2.64 7.86
C PRO A 912 -13.99 3.72 8.95
N GLN A 913 -14.98 4.59 9.09
CA GLN A 913 -14.88 5.75 9.99
C GLN A 913 -14.56 5.37 11.44
N ALA A 914 -15.12 4.24 11.93
CA ALA A 914 -14.91 3.75 13.28
C ALA A 914 -13.45 3.30 13.58
N TRP A 915 -12.64 3.07 12.54
CA TRP A 915 -11.21 2.79 12.69
C TRP A 915 -10.34 4.05 12.65
N ARG A 916 -10.91 5.24 12.40
CA ARG A 916 -10.22 6.53 12.60
C ARG A 916 -8.91 6.69 11.82
N GLN A 917 -8.86 6.10 10.65
CA GLN A 917 -7.69 6.06 9.77
C GLN A 917 -8.02 6.62 8.40
N TRP A 918 -6.98 7.04 7.69
CA TRP A 918 -7.06 7.46 6.29
C TRP A 918 -6.29 6.48 5.41
N ALA A 919 -6.81 6.33 4.20
CA ALA A 919 -6.03 5.85 3.07
C ALA A 919 -5.22 7.01 2.48
N GLU A 920 -4.22 6.70 1.67
CA GLU A 920 -3.46 7.71 0.93
C GLU A 920 -4.33 8.41 -0.13
N VAL A 921 -5.22 7.67 -0.79
CA VAL A 921 -6.15 8.23 -1.79
C VAL A 921 -7.57 7.93 -1.37
N VAL A 922 -8.39 8.98 -1.34
CA VAL A 922 -9.83 8.88 -1.09
C VAL A 922 -10.58 9.17 -2.38
N TRP A 923 -11.48 8.28 -2.74
CA TRP A 923 -12.36 8.41 -3.89
C TRP A 923 -13.74 8.88 -3.48
N ARG A 924 -14.37 9.68 -4.34
CA ARG A 924 -15.74 10.17 -4.18
C ARG A 924 -16.75 9.02 -4.06
N ASN A 925 -16.59 7.97 -4.88
CA ASN A 925 -17.31 6.72 -4.69
C ASN A 925 -16.47 5.76 -3.82
N PRO A 926 -16.81 5.55 -2.54
CA PRO A 926 -16.06 4.66 -1.66
C PRO A 926 -16.21 3.17 -2.01
N GLU A 927 -17.15 2.80 -2.88
CA GLU A 927 -17.39 1.40 -3.27
C GLU A 927 -16.65 1.00 -4.56
N ALA A 928 -16.06 1.97 -5.27
CA ALA A 928 -15.37 1.73 -6.53
C ALA A 928 -14.03 0.98 -6.31
N PRO A 929 -13.75 -0.10 -7.05
CA PRO A 929 -12.55 -0.93 -6.89
C PRO A 929 -11.30 -0.19 -7.42
N ARG A 930 -10.71 0.64 -6.57
CA ARG A 930 -9.59 1.52 -6.92
C ARG A 930 -8.43 1.40 -5.94
N PHE A 931 -7.23 1.69 -6.44
CA PHE A 931 -6.04 1.85 -5.63
C PHE A 931 -6.27 2.95 -4.58
N ILE A 932 -5.88 2.70 -3.33
CA ILE A 932 -6.06 3.67 -2.23
C ILE A 932 -4.77 3.87 -1.41
N GLY A 933 -3.66 3.25 -1.81
CA GLY A 933 -2.43 3.20 -1.01
C GLY A 933 -2.57 2.29 0.21
N ASP A 934 -1.71 2.51 1.21
CA ASP A 934 -1.76 1.76 2.47
C ASP A 934 -2.77 2.35 3.46
N MET A 935 -3.27 1.46 4.31
CA MET A 935 -4.15 1.80 5.42
C MET A 935 -3.72 1.04 6.69
N PRO A 936 -3.64 1.71 7.84
CA PRO A 936 -3.62 3.17 8.01
C PRO A 936 -2.37 3.80 7.37
N HIS A 937 -2.52 5.01 6.80
CA HIS A 937 -1.39 5.80 6.30
C HIS A 937 -0.82 6.71 7.41
N SER A 938 0.27 6.29 8.04
CA SER A 938 0.81 6.93 9.25
C SER A 938 1.36 8.35 9.03
N TRP A 939 1.77 8.71 7.81
CA TRP A 939 2.16 10.09 7.51
C TRP A 939 0.97 11.05 7.62
N ILE A 940 -0.18 10.70 7.04
CA ILE A 940 -1.42 11.49 7.17
C ILE A 940 -1.85 11.56 8.64
N GLY A 941 -1.75 10.43 9.36
CA GLY A 941 -2.00 10.37 10.80
C GLY A 941 -1.11 11.32 11.61
N ALA A 942 0.18 11.40 11.29
CA ALA A 942 1.12 12.32 11.93
C ALA A 942 0.76 13.79 11.66
N GLU A 943 0.42 14.13 10.43
CA GLU A 943 0.01 15.49 10.05
C GLU A 943 -1.31 15.91 10.70
N PHE A 944 -2.24 14.97 10.89
CA PHE A 944 -3.44 15.20 11.68
C PHE A 944 -3.12 15.49 13.15
N ILE A 945 -2.22 14.73 13.77
CA ILE A 945 -1.77 14.96 15.16
C ILE A 945 -1.17 16.36 15.29
N ARG A 946 -0.26 16.73 14.39
CA ARG A 946 0.38 18.05 14.34
C ARG A 946 -0.67 19.16 14.20
N SER A 947 -1.55 19.03 13.21
CA SER A 947 -2.59 20.04 12.91
C SER A 947 -3.56 20.23 14.07
N LEU A 948 -4.03 19.14 14.69
CA LEU A 948 -4.91 19.23 15.84
C LEU A 948 -4.19 19.86 17.04
N ARG A 949 -2.93 19.49 17.31
CA ARG A 949 -2.14 20.15 18.36
C ARG A 949 -2.00 21.65 18.12
N SER A 950 -1.65 22.05 16.90
CA SER A 950 -1.43 23.45 16.54
C SER A 950 -2.71 24.31 16.64
N CYS A 951 -3.90 23.70 16.65
CA CYS A 951 -5.13 24.42 16.99
C CYS A 951 -5.13 24.92 18.44
N PHE A 952 -4.50 24.18 19.37
CA PHE A 952 -4.41 24.54 20.78
C PHE A 952 -3.15 25.34 21.10
N ALA A 953 -2.00 24.89 20.63
CA ALA A 953 -0.73 25.56 20.88
C ALA A 953 0.31 25.21 19.82
N TYR A 954 1.11 26.21 19.41
CA TYR A 954 2.25 26.01 18.53
C TYR A 954 3.38 26.99 18.83
N GLU A 955 4.59 26.56 18.50
CA GLU A 955 5.81 27.35 18.56
C GLU A 955 5.95 28.24 17.31
N ASP A 956 6.22 29.52 17.54
CA ASP A 956 6.52 30.51 16.50
C ASP A 956 8.00 30.89 16.58
N ASP A 957 8.80 30.18 15.78
CA ASP A 957 10.26 30.33 15.70
C ASP A 957 10.68 31.75 15.27
N ALA A 958 9.83 32.46 14.51
CA ALA A 958 10.17 33.79 13.98
C ALA A 958 10.09 34.87 15.08
N GLU A 959 9.14 34.72 16.00
CA GLU A 959 8.97 35.63 17.15
C GLU A 959 9.55 35.06 18.46
N ASP A 960 10.12 33.85 18.44
CA ASP A 960 10.57 33.10 19.62
C ASP A 960 9.48 33.07 20.70
N SER A 961 8.27 32.64 20.32
CA SER A 961 7.08 32.72 21.16
C SER A 961 6.25 31.44 21.13
N LEU A 962 5.45 31.24 22.18
CA LEU A 962 4.45 30.17 22.25
C LEU A 962 3.07 30.76 22.02
N VAL A 963 2.39 30.34 20.94
CA VAL A 963 1.05 30.82 20.60
C VAL A 963 -0.01 29.87 21.14
N LEU A 964 -1.02 30.40 21.81
CA LEU A 964 -2.12 29.65 22.41
C LEU A 964 -3.47 30.01 21.79
N ALA A 965 -4.35 29.01 21.72
CA ALA A 965 -5.76 29.08 21.34
C ALA A 965 -6.08 29.60 19.93
N ALA A 966 -5.07 29.77 19.07
CA ALA A 966 -5.23 30.37 17.75
C ALA A 966 -6.22 29.61 16.85
N GLY A 967 -6.30 28.28 16.97
CA GLY A 967 -7.20 27.44 16.20
C GLY A 967 -8.40 26.92 16.97
N ILE A 968 -8.72 27.40 18.17
CA ILE A 968 -9.90 26.92 18.92
C ILE A 968 -11.19 27.48 18.29
N PRO A 969 -12.19 26.66 17.94
CA PRO A 969 -13.49 27.15 17.49
C PRO A 969 -14.21 27.96 18.56
N ALA A 970 -14.80 29.09 18.18
CA ALA A 970 -15.52 29.95 19.12
C ALA A 970 -16.73 29.24 19.73
N GLU A 971 -17.41 28.37 18.96
CA GLU A 971 -18.59 27.63 19.39
C GLU A 971 -18.33 26.69 20.56
N TRP A 972 -17.08 26.26 20.78
CA TRP A 972 -16.72 25.39 21.90
C TRP A 972 -16.86 26.09 23.26
N LEU A 973 -16.90 27.42 23.28
CA LEU A 973 -16.97 28.22 24.51
C LEU A 973 -18.35 28.75 24.88
N TYR A 974 -19.32 28.70 23.96
CA TYR A 974 -20.64 29.32 24.16
C TYR A 974 -21.74 28.33 24.53
N ASN A 975 -21.47 27.03 24.45
CA ASN A 975 -22.48 26.01 24.70
C ASN A 975 -22.64 25.80 26.22
N ALA A 976 -23.85 25.95 26.78
CA ALA A 976 -24.14 26.10 28.22
C ALA A 976 -23.69 24.94 29.15
N ALA A 977 -23.13 23.87 28.59
CA ALA A 977 -22.51 22.75 29.31
C ALA A 977 -20.97 22.74 29.23
N SER A 978 -20.33 23.76 28.64
CA SER A 978 -18.89 23.77 28.34
C SER A 978 -18.05 23.86 29.61
N ALA A 979 -17.51 22.71 29.97
CA ALA A 979 -16.24 22.59 30.67
C ALA A 979 -15.17 23.47 29.98
N GLU A 980 -14.22 23.93 30.78
CA GLU A 980 -12.95 24.52 30.34
C GLU A 980 -12.41 23.83 29.06
N VAL A 981 -12.08 24.61 28.03
CA VAL A 981 -11.44 24.14 26.78
C VAL A 981 -9.94 24.42 26.89
N GLY A 982 -9.06 23.56 26.39
CA GLY A 982 -7.61 23.76 26.53
C GLY A 982 -6.85 22.45 26.57
N VAL A 983 -5.72 22.41 27.28
CA VAL A 983 -4.86 21.23 27.37
C VAL A 983 -4.28 21.05 28.78
N ARG A 984 -3.92 19.81 29.11
CA ARG A 984 -3.10 19.49 30.27
C ARG A 984 -1.91 18.63 29.89
N ARG A 985 -0.75 18.94 30.47
CA ARG A 985 0.54 18.25 30.28
C ARG A 985 0.95 18.17 28.81
N LEU A 986 0.64 19.20 28.01
CA LEU A 986 1.01 19.24 26.60
C LEU A 986 2.52 19.48 26.45
N PRO A 987 3.28 18.55 25.83
CA PRO A 987 4.68 18.79 25.52
C PRO A 987 4.85 19.94 24.52
N THR A 988 5.74 20.86 24.86
CA THR A 988 6.23 21.95 24.01
C THR A 988 7.76 21.94 24.03
N VAL A 989 8.39 22.68 23.12
CA VAL A 989 9.86 22.86 23.17
C VAL A 989 10.31 23.61 24.43
N HIS A 990 9.38 24.23 25.14
CA HIS A 990 9.59 25.02 26.36
C HIS A 990 9.23 24.28 27.65
N GLY A 991 8.74 23.03 27.57
CA GLY A 991 8.29 22.24 28.71
C GLY A 991 6.84 21.79 28.62
N LEU A 992 6.20 21.51 29.76
CA LEU A 992 4.83 21.01 29.81
C LEU A 992 3.83 22.14 30.05
N LEU A 993 2.92 22.35 29.10
CA LEU A 993 1.87 23.36 29.16
C LEU A 993 0.57 22.80 29.77
N ASP A 994 0.03 23.55 30.72
CA ASP A 994 -1.34 23.42 31.22
C ASP A 994 -2.07 24.73 30.94
N TYR A 995 -3.19 24.70 30.22
CA TYR A 995 -4.06 25.87 30.15
C TYR A 995 -5.52 25.51 29.92
N GLY A 996 -6.38 26.41 30.36
CA GLY A 996 -7.82 26.29 30.17
C GLY A 996 -8.48 27.64 29.93
N LEU A 997 -9.39 27.70 28.96
CA LEU A 997 -10.22 28.85 28.63
C LEU A 997 -11.71 28.57 28.87
N ARG A 998 -12.42 29.60 29.32
CA ARG A 998 -13.88 29.62 29.46
C ARG A 998 -14.42 31.03 29.30
N THR A 999 -15.66 31.16 28.84
CA THR A 999 -16.36 32.44 28.84
C THR A 999 -17.03 32.69 30.20
N GLU A 1000 -17.11 33.96 30.60
CA GLU A 1000 -17.90 34.43 31.74
C GLU A 1000 -18.90 35.47 31.23
N GLY A 1001 -20.09 34.99 30.88
CA GLY A 1001 -21.05 35.78 30.11
C GLY A 1001 -20.61 36.00 28.67
N ALA A 1002 -21.26 36.93 27.98
CA ALA A 1002 -21.03 37.16 26.56
C ALA A 1002 -19.80 38.03 26.25
N GLU A 1003 -19.23 38.75 27.23
CA GLU A 1003 -18.23 39.80 26.97
C GLU A 1003 -16.84 39.50 27.57
N THR A 1004 -16.72 38.46 28.40
CA THR A 1004 -15.49 38.16 29.12
C THR A 1004 -14.99 36.75 28.80
N LEU A 1005 -13.71 36.62 28.49
CA LEU A 1005 -12.99 35.36 28.41
C LEU A 1005 -11.99 35.27 29.57
N LYS A 1006 -12.00 34.15 30.27
CA LYS A 1006 -11.03 33.81 31.32
C LYS A 1006 -10.12 32.69 30.83
N LEU A 1007 -8.82 32.82 31.08
CA LEU A 1007 -7.81 31.84 30.75
C LEU A 1007 -6.88 31.65 31.95
N HIS A 1008 -6.67 30.42 32.38
CA HIS A 1008 -5.62 30.06 33.33
C HIS A 1008 -4.49 29.36 32.57
N ILE A 1009 -3.26 29.81 32.77
CA ILE A 1009 -2.05 29.22 32.17
C ILE A 1009 -1.09 28.85 33.30
N ASP A 1010 -0.61 27.61 33.28
CA ASP A 1010 0.33 27.05 34.24
C ASP A 1010 1.19 25.97 33.55
N GLY A 1011 1.89 25.17 34.35
CA GLY A 1011 2.69 24.04 33.92
C GLY A 1011 4.18 24.26 34.16
N ARG A 1012 4.99 23.27 33.79
CA ARG A 1012 6.45 23.33 33.89
C ARG A 1012 7.01 23.92 32.61
N LEU A 1013 6.82 25.22 32.43
CA LEU A 1013 7.22 25.97 31.23
C LEU A 1013 8.34 26.98 31.52
N ALA A 1014 9.36 26.97 30.67
CA ALA A 1014 10.27 28.10 30.51
C ALA A 1014 9.66 29.07 29.51
N VAL A 1015 9.14 30.22 29.98
CA VAL A 1015 8.53 31.22 29.10
C VAL A 1015 9.55 31.65 28.04
N PRO A 1016 9.20 31.58 26.74
CA PRO A 1016 10.14 31.93 25.70
C PRO A 1016 10.41 33.45 25.67
N PRO A 1017 11.56 33.90 25.14
CA PRO A 1017 11.91 35.33 25.07
C PRO A 1017 10.87 36.24 24.41
N GLY A 1018 10.16 35.75 23.38
CA GLY A 1018 9.05 36.46 22.73
C GLY A 1018 7.72 36.40 23.51
N GLY A 1019 7.69 35.71 24.65
CA GLY A 1019 6.53 35.56 25.52
C GLY A 1019 5.51 34.54 25.03
N ILE A 1020 4.41 34.41 25.78
CA ILE A 1020 3.26 33.60 25.40
C ILE A 1020 2.22 34.52 24.76
N ARG A 1021 1.83 34.21 23.52
CA ARG A 1021 0.84 34.96 22.75
C ARG A 1021 -0.50 34.24 22.77
N ILE A 1022 -1.51 34.90 23.31
CA ILE A 1022 -2.87 34.39 23.37
C ILE A 1022 -3.64 34.97 22.20
N ARG A 1023 -4.09 34.11 21.27
CA ARG A 1023 -4.97 34.46 20.16
C ARG A 1023 -6.36 33.91 20.44
N PRO A 1024 -7.23 34.66 21.13
CA PRO A 1024 -8.48 34.12 21.61
C PRO A 1024 -9.43 33.73 20.47
N PRO A 1025 -10.36 32.79 20.71
CA PRO A 1025 -11.25 32.26 19.69
C PRO A 1025 -12.43 33.19 19.36
N VAL A 1026 -12.68 34.21 20.17
CA VAL A 1026 -13.77 35.17 19.97
C VAL A 1026 -13.43 36.16 18.86
N ALA A 1027 -14.26 36.22 17.81
CA ALA A 1027 -14.12 37.14 16.68
C ALA A 1027 -14.57 38.58 16.99
N ARG A 1028 -14.10 39.14 18.11
CA ARG A 1028 -14.30 40.54 18.52
C ARG A 1028 -12.96 41.12 18.98
N PRO A 1029 -12.72 42.43 18.78
CA PRO A 1029 -11.48 43.04 19.21
C PRO A 1029 -11.36 43.03 20.74
N ILE A 1030 -10.15 42.78 21.25
CA ILE A 1030 -9.85 42.95 22.68
C ILE A 1030 -9.98 44.43 23.03
N GLN A 1031 -10.84 44.76 24.00
CA GLN A 1031 -11.01 46.12 24.53
C GLN A 1031 -10.21 46.36 25.81
N ALA A 1032 -10.09 45.34 26.66
CA ALA A 1032 -9.31 45.40 27.89
C ALA A 1032 -8.79 44.03 28.28
N ALA A 1033 -7.62 43.98 28.90
CA ALA A 1033 -7.04 42.75 29.43
C ALA A 1033 -6.48 42.96 30.84
N LYS A 1034 -6.60 41.93 31.69
CA LYS A 1034 -5.92 41.83 32.99
C LYS A 1034 -5.12 40.56 33.06
N VAL A 1035 -3.94 40.63 33.68
CA VAL A 1035 -3.10 39.47 34.01
C VAL A 1035 -2.84 39.51 35.52
N ASN A 1036 -3.18 38.42 36.22
CA ASN A 1036 -3.09 38.30 37.67
C ASN A 1036 -3.77 39.48 38.40
N GLY A 1037 -4.94 39.89 37.90
CA GLY A 1037 -5.74 41.01 38.42
C GLY A 1037 -5.25 42.41 38.03
N THR A 1038 -4.09 42.54 37.38
CA THR A 1038 -3.50 43.83 36.98
C THR A 1038 -3.83 44.14 35.53
N ALA A 1039 -4.33 45.35 35.25
CA ALA A 1039 -4.59 45.79 33.87
C ALA A 1039 -3.29 45.86 33.06
N VAL A 1040 -3.32 45.32 31.85
CA VAL A 1040 -2.16 45.32 30.94
C VAL A 1040 -2.48 46.08 29.67
N SER A 1041 -1.51 46.82 29.14
CA SER A 1041 -1.61 47.55 27.87
C SER A 1041 -0.95 46.81 26.69
N GLY A 1042 -0.29 45.68 26.95
CA GLY A 1042 0.42 44.86 25.96
C GLY A 1042 -0.48 43.92 25.14
N PHE A 1043 -1.58 44.45 24.59
CA PHE A 1043 -2.47 43.70 23.71
C PHE A 1043 -2.77 44.48 22.42
N THR A 1044 -3.08 43.75 21.35
CA THR A 1044 -3.69 44.28 20.13
C THR A 1044 -5.17 43.93 20.12
N GLY A 1045 -5.93 44.43 19.15
CA GLY A 1045 -7.31 43.96 18.98
C GLY A 1045 -7.44 42.45 18.77
N ALA A 1046 -6.38 41.75 18.33
CA ALA A 1046 -6.44 40.33 17.99
C ALA A 1046 -5.70 39.39 18.97
N GLU A 1047 -4.74 39.90 19.73
CA GLU A 1047 -3.90 39.06 20.60
C GLU A 1047 -3.39 39.78 21.84
N LEU A 1048 -3.10 39.00 22.88
CA LEU A 1048 -2.49 39.45 24.13
C LEU A 1048 -1.16 38.72 24.35
N ARG A 1049 -0.12 39.44 24.78
CA ARG A 1049 1.16 38.85 25.17
C ARG A 1049 1.30 38.81 26.70
N ILE A 1050 1.81 37.71 27.22
CA ILE A 1050 2.19 37.58 28.63
C ILE A 1050 3.64 37.10 28.77
N GLU A 1051 4.28 37.48 29.88
CA GLU A 1051 5.72 37.29 30.11
C GLU A 1051 6.03 36.34 31.28
N GLY A 1052 5.00 35.77 31.92
CA GLY A 1052 5.18 34.92 33.11
C GLY A 1052 4.04 33.92 33.30
N VAL A 1053 4.37 32.80 33.96
CA VAL A 1053 3.42 31.77 34.43
C VAL A 1053 3.68 31.46 35.92
N PRO A 1054 2.67 31.07 36.73
CA PRO A 1054 1.27 30.95 36.36
C PRO A 1054 0.61 32.31 36.07
N ALA A 1055 -0.40 32.30 35.20
CA ALA A 1055 -1.12 33.50 34.79
C ALA A 1055 -2.63 33.26 34.76
N GLU A 1056 -3.36 34.10 35.49
CA GLU A 1056 -4.80 34.28 35.37
C GLU A 1056 -5.08 35.48 34.47
N VAL A 1057 -5.68 35.21 33.31
CA VAL A 1057 -5.93 36.21 32.27
C VAL A 1057 -7.43 36.44 32.12
N GLU A 1058 -7.83 37.72 32.13
CA GLU A 1058 -9.19 38.16 31.83
C GLU A 1058 -9.15 39.06 30.60
N ILE A 1059 -9.85 38.68 29.53
CA ILE A 1059 -9.98 39.44 28.28
C ILE A 1059 -11.43 39.90 28.14
N ARG A 1060 -11.64 41.20 27.89
CA ARG A 1060 -12.95 41.80 27.61
C ARG A 1060 -13.03 42.29 26.16
N TYR A 1061 -14.19 42.09 25.53
CA TYR A 1061 -14.44 42.35 24.10
C TYR A 1061 -15.40 43.49 23.83
#